data_AF-A0A8H3C4X5-F1
#
_entry.id   AF-A0A8H3C4X5-F1
#
_cell.length_a   1.000
_cell.length_b   1.000
_cell.length_c   1.000
_cell.angle_alpha   90.00
_cell.angle_beta   90.00
_cell.angle_gamma   90.00
#
_symmetry.space_group_name_H-M   'P 1'
#
loop_
_entity.id
_entity.type
_entity.pdbx_description
1 polymer ?
#
loop_
_entity_poly.entity_id
_entity_poly.type
_entity_poly.pdbx_seq_one_letter_code
_entity_poly.pdbx_strand_id
1 'polypeptide(L)'
;MYGFLFRHDYGCSLPPCIVLRSLHGGPRRTPPVVFAFDIDGVLLRGHTPIPAAYEVMKILGGQNELGIKIPFITLTNGGGVIEDARAKELSAQLDTTIKTSQVIQAHTIIRSLVPKYKGKSVLVLGGIGDSVRRVAERISPFYTLTEEERSTTRAADFSTTPIHAVMVFHDPRNWMLDTQVVCDVLQGRYVESSLWKKMKQENPNPVDLIFCNPDLIWRAAFPHPRLGQGGFITAFQAVYQAQFGKTYPFTQYGKPYKDTYDWAKAVLRNQLAEIEQTDLDHVGMPPIYMIGDNPESDIAGANGAGWGSILVHTGVYDPTTGVPPTHTPTHQAKDVGEAVRWALNHGILKPFGELAATWTSFIMPAELAHEHAASVSDVLLAMGVIRSHVHRTPVMTSKTADQLATSAQQGNFPVRLVFKCENLQKIGAFKIRGATNAILQILKSHSGRNPASLTVVTHSSGNHAQALAYAARSVGARACIIMPSNATPAKIAAVRGYGAIVTLCEPILSTREETMQRVIEEERLSHPEQLVEIVPSYDDPRIISGQGTLAVDYMIGDNPESDIAGANGAGWASILVHTGVYDPTTGIPPTHIPSHQAKDVGEAPWMKSKVLDIDIACNYPSMSTEAAYKHAASVSDVLLALGMIRSHVHRTPVMTSTTADQLATNAQQGNFPVQLVFKCENLQKIGAFKIRGATNAILQILQSHPGRNPASLTVVTHSSGNHAQALAYAARSVGARACIIMPSNATPAKIAAVRGYGAIVTLCEPVLSAREETMHRVIEEERVLRPEQLVEIVPSYDDPRIISGQGTLAVEFLEQAEQIGRPLDVLITPIGGGGMLSGCSLAATGLKPGIKVVGAEPAGSGDAYESFNTKTWVPSVNPQTFCDGLLTSTGKLTFPIILDHVDAIFTATEEQIAYAMKFVWERMKLVIEPSSAVPLAVVLYSSGFREAVARWSADKQVPLNIGIVISGGNVDMQTALNIINSVSEGTCYLLWPSSTGTLQPLATPAILNLRMDQSPVAVATKWFEAYSAGDFEGMKSLAADDYTFEDPAFGKLEGERALGMYKMFTSTRDKTEAVWNVHDVKASESDPQRAVVQFEAIYKFNGRPVTNQITSSILVVDGKVKEQVDSFDVPKWAEQSLGLFGWLFGNFSFLQNTVQKKANTSLDGFISKHPL
;
A
#
# COMPACT_ATOMS: atom_id res chain seq x y z
N MET A 1 52.95 5.55 -42.03
CA MET A 1 54.34 5.09 -42.22
C MET A 1 54.68 4.16 -41.06
N TYR A 2 55.01 2.91 -41.41
CA TYR A 2 55.81 1.89 -40.69
C TYR A 2 55.61 1.69 -39.18
N GLY A 3 55.41 0.48 -38.64
CA GLY A 3 55.62 -0.86 -39.21
C GLY A 3 56.29 -1.75 -38.16
N PHE A 4 55.60 -2.85 -37.81
CA PHE A 4 56.14 -4.17 -37.49
C PHE A 4 57.42 -4.31 -36.65
N LEU A 5 57.29 -4.98 -35.49
CA LEU A 5 58.03 -6.21 -35.20
C LEU A 5 57.32 -7.04 -34.11
N PHE A 6 57.38 -8.35 -34.30
CA PHE A 6 56.51 -9.41 -33.76
C PHE A 6 57.33 -10.38 -32.89
N ARG A 7 56.64 -11.04 -31.95
CA ARG A 7 56.80 -12.42 -31.41
C ARG A 7 57.44 -12.69 -30.01
N HIS A 8 56.57 -13.30 -29.18
CA HIS A 8 56.69 -14.51 -28.31
C HIS A 8 57.66 -14.47 -27.11
N ASP A 9 57.33 -14.87 -25.85
CA ASP A 9 56.38 -15.88 -25.33
C ASP A 9 55.88 -15.62 -23.88
N TYR A 10 54.74 -16.25 -23.56
CA TYR A 10 53.88 -16.44 -22.36
C TYR A 10 54.39 -16.15 -20.92
N GLY A 11 53.58 -15.71 -19.95
CA GLY A 11 52.12 -15.52 -19.93
C GLY A 11 51.61 -15.27 -18.49
N CYS A 12 51.62 -14.00 -18.05
CA CYS A 12 50.92 -13.49 -16.87
C CYS A 12 51.05 -11.95 -16.83
N SER A 13 49.98 -11.20 -17.16
CA SER A 13 49.68 -9.82 -16.73
C SER A 13 48.75 -9.09 -17.72
N LEU A 14 47.70 -8.43 -17.18
CA LEU A 14 46.96 -7.27 -17.72
C LEU A 14 46.24 -7.41 -19.08
N PRO A 15 44.94 -7.09 -19.18
CA PRO A 15 44.38 -6.56 -20.43
C PRO A 15 44.40 -5.02 -20.40
N PRO A 16 45.24 -4.36 -21.21
CA PRO A 16 45.14 -2.95 -21.50
C PRO A 16 44.12 -2.68 -22.63
N CYS A 17 43.52 -1.49 -22.57
CA CYS A 17 42.99 -0.69 -23.69
C CYS A 17 42.36 -1.44 -24.88
N ILE A 18 41.03 -1.50 -24.94
CA ILE A 18 40.33 -1.59 -26.22
C ILE A 18 40.26 -0.18 -26.84
N VAL A 19 41.13 -0.02 -27.82
CA VAL A 19 41.20 1.03 -28.83
C VAL A 19 39.83 1.26 -29.48
N LEU A 20 39.47 2.54 -29.64
CA LEU A 20 38.45 3.05 -30.56
C LEU A 20 38.58 2.39 -31.94
N ARG A 21 37.76 1.37 -32.23
CA ARG A 21 37.42 1.01 -33.61
C ARG A 21 36.27 1.92 -34.04
N SER A 22 36.66 2.92 -34.82
CA SER A 22 35.91 3.49 -35.95
C SER A 22 34.46 3.03 -36.06
N LEU A 23 33.55 3.93 -35.68
CA LEU A 23 32.27 4.16 -36.34
C LEU A 23 32.42 3.85 -37.84
N HIS A 24 31.84 2.76 -38.34
CA HIS A 24 31.43 2.52 -39.74
C HIS A 24 30.74 1.13 -39.88
N GLY A 25 29.90 0.77 -38.92
CA GLY A 25 28.97 -0.35 -39.02
C GLY A 25 27.64 0.06 -38.36
N GLY A 26 26.59 0.23 -39.15
CA GLY A 26 25.29 0.75 -38.70
C GLY A 26 24.62 -0.13 -37.62
N PRO A 27 23.63 0.41 -36.89
CA PRO A 27 23.01 -0.29 -35.77
C PRO A 27 22.11 -1.42 -36.31
N ARG A 28 22.44 -2.68 -36.00
CA ARG A 28 21.43 -3.76 -36.04
C ARG A 28 20.48 -3.52 -34.88
N ARG A 29 19.23 -3.14 -35.21
CA ARG A 29 18.16 -2.81 -34.26
C ARG A 29 17.12 -3.94 -34.29
N THR A 30 17.10 -4.78 -33.25
CA THR A 30 16.05 -5.80 -33.07
C THR A 30 14.67 -5.11 -32.94
N PRO A 31 13.63 -5.58 -33.65
CA PRO A 31 12.28 -5.00 -33.54
C PRO A 31 11.72 -5.15 -32.11
N PRO A 32 11.09 -4.12 -31.53
CA PRO A 32 10.59 -4.17 -30.16
C PRO A 32 9.37 -5.08 -29.99
N VAL A 33 8.65 -5.37 -31.08
CA VAL A 33 7.47 -6.24 -31.15
C VAL A 33 7.42 -6.93 -32.49
N VAL A 34 6.61 -7.99 -32.58
CA VAL A 34 6.18 -8.59 -33.85
C VAL A 34 4.66 -8.75 -33.86
N PHE A 35 4.09 -8.77 -35.07
CA PHE A 35 2.64 -8.77 -35.23
C PHE A 35 2.11 -10.01 -35.95
N ALA A 36 0.94 -10.46 -35.52
CA ALA A 36 0.08 -11.34 -36.30
C ALA A 36 -1.24 -10.60 -36.55
N PHE A 37 -1.71 -10.62 -37.79
CA PHE A 37 -2.96 -9.96 -38.18
C PHE A 37 -3.96 -11.00 -38.67
N ASP A 38 -5.20 -10.96 -38.18
CA ASP A 38 -6.27 -11.47 -39.02
C ASP A 38 -6.41 -10.61 -40.30
N ILE A 39 -7.03 -11.16 -41.33
CA ILE A 39 -7.19 -10.49 -42.61
C ILE A 39 -8.56 -9.81 -42.69
N ASP A 40 -9.63 -10.56 -42.48
CA ASP A 40 -10.99 -10.13 -42.74
C ASP A 40 -11.53 -9.36 -41.54
N GLY A 41 -11.99 -8.13 -41.74
CA GLY A 41 -12.41 -7.26 -40.63
C GLY A 41 -11.25 -6.54 -39.92
N VAL A 42 -9.99 -6.87 -40.22
CA VAL A 42 -8.80 -6.20 -39.66
C VAL A 42 -7.98 -5.44 -40.71
N LEU A 43 -7.55 -6.11 -41.78
CA LEU A 43 -6.81 -5.50 -42.89
C LEU A 43 -7.70 -5.21 -44.09
N LEU A 44 -8.67 -6.09 -44.36
CA LEU A 44 -9.58 -6.02 -45.50
C LEU A 44 -11.03 -6.13 -45.05
N ARG A 45 -11.93 -5.57 -45.85
CA ARG A 45 -13.37 -5.84 -45.80
C ARG A 45 -13.79 -6.31 -47.18
N GLY A 46 -13.85 -7.64 -47.38
CA GLY A 46 -13.95 -8.23 -48.71
C GLY A 46 -12.67 -8.00 -49.51
N HIS A 47 -12.76 -7.38 -50.69
CA HIS A 47 -11.59 -7.03 -51.52
C HIS A 47 -11.07 -5.60 -51.27
N THR A 48 -11.69 -4.86 -50.34
CA THR A 48 -11.36 -3.46 -50.08
C THR A 48 -10.54 -3.33 -48.80
N PRO A 49 -9.33 -2.74 -48.86
CA PRO A 49 -8.54 -2.43 -47.67
C PRO A 49 -9.27 -1.53 -46.69
N ILE A 50 -9.14 -1.83 -45.40
CA ILE A 50 -9.54 -0.90 -44.34
C ILE A 50 -8.61 0.32 -44.41
N PRO A 51 -9.10 1.57 -44.36
CA PRO A 51 -8.28 2.76 -44.60
C PRO A 51 -6.99 2.83 -43.75
N ALA A 52 -7.07 2.40 -42.49
CA ALA A 52 -5.93 2.37 -41.58
C ALA A 52 -4.85 1.34 -41.97
N ALA A 53 -5.17 0.32 -42.78
CA ALA A 53 -4.25 -0.75 -43.16
C ALA A 53 -3.09 -0.23 -44.02
N TYR A 54 -3.32 0.75 -44.91
CA TYR A 54 -2.25 1.35 -45.73
C TYR A 54 -1.18 2.02 -44.86
N GLU A 55 -1.60 2.80 -43.87
CA GLU A 55 -0.70 3.46 -42.92
C GLU A 55 0.05 2.44 -42.06
N VAL A 56 -0.63 1.36 -41.64
CA VAL A 56 0.03 0.26 -40.93
C VAL A 56 1.11 -0.42 -41.78
N MET A 57 0.85 -0.68 -43.07
CA MET A 57 1.86 -1.29 -43.94
C MET A 57 3.10 -0.40 -44.11
N LYS A 58 2.92 0.93 -44.18
CA LYS A 58 4.05 1.88 -44.17
C LYS A 58 4.83 1.83 -42.86
N ILE A 59 4.14 1.83 -41.72
CA ILE A 59 4.74 1.72 -40.39
C ILE A 59 5.57 0.43 -40.28
N LEU A 60 5.00 -0.72 -40.64
CA LEU A 60 5.72 -2.01 -40.59
C LEU A 60 6.87 -2.08 -41.61
N GLY A 61 6.74 -1.36 -42.73
CA GLY A 61 7.75 -1.24 -43.78
C GLY A 61 8.96 -0.37 -43.44
N GLY A 62 8.97 0.27 -42.26
CA GLY A 62 10.08 1.10 -41.78
C GLY A 62 9.79 2.59 -41.67
N GLN A 63 8.59 3.05 -42.05
CA GLN A 63 8.13 4.43 -41.81
C GLN A 63 7.57 4.55 -40.39
N ASN A 64 8.42 4.25 -39.41
CA ASN A 64 8.14 4.38 -37.99
C ASN A 64 9.29 5.14 -37.31
N GLU A 65 9.07 5.61 -36.08
CA GLU A 65 10.05 6.41 -35.33
C GLU A 65 11.40 5.69 -35.14
N LEU A 66 11.41 4.36 -35.21
CA LEU A 66 12.61 3.54 -35.09
C LEU A 66 13.36 3.36 -36.42
N GLY A 67 12.74 3.68 -37.56
CA GLY A 67 13.31 3.52 -38.90
C GLY A 67 13.61 2.07 -39.28
N ILE A 68 12.94 1.09 -38.65
CA ILE A 68 13.21 -0.34 -38.85
C ILE A 68 12.00 -1.08 -39.39
N LYS A 69 12.23 -2.14 -40.17
CA LYS A 69 11.15 -3.05 -40.58
C LYS A 69 10.69 -3.89 -39.40
N ILE A 70 9.38 -4.02 -39.23
CA ILE A 70 8.78 -4.79 -38.14
C ILE A 70 8.19 -6.08 -38.73
N PRO A 71 8.66 -7.27 -38.31
CA PRO A 71 8.17 -8.54 -38.80
C PRO A 71 6.68 -8.71 -38.48
N PHE A 72 5.95 -9.25 -39.46
CA PHE A 72 4.56 -9.61 -39.28
C PHE A 72 4.16 -10.81 -40.14
N ILE A 73 3.12 -11.50 -39.69
CA ILE A 73 2.40 -12.54 -40.43
C ILE A 73 0.92 -12.18 -40.55
N THR A 74 0.25 -12.73 -41.55
CA THR A 74 -1.21 -12.83 -41.58
C THR A 74 -1.62 -14.23 -41.14
N LEU A 75 -2.63 -14.31 -40.28
CA LEU A 75 -3.12 -15.54 -39.68
C LEU A 75 -4.65 -15.59 -39.80
N THR A 76 -5.15 -16.37 -40.76
CA THR A 76 -6.58 -16.46 -41.08
C THR A 76 -7.09 -17.90 -41.08
N ASN A 77 -8.35 -18.08 -40.70
CA ASN A 77 -9.09 -19.33 -40.89
C ASN A 77 -9.62 -19.50 -42.33
N GLY A 78 -9.49 -18.46 -43.17
CA GLY A 78 -9.71 -18.57 -44.61
C GLY A 78 -8.65 -19.45 -45.29
N GLY A 79 -8.96 -19.99 -46.46
CA GLY A 79 -8.07 -20.90 -47.16
C GLY A 79 -8.52 -21.31 -48.56
N GLY A 80 -8.06 -22.48 -49.02
CA GLY A 80 -8.53 -23.08 -50.27
C GLY A 80 -7.76 -22.64 -51.52
N VAL A 81 -6.72 -21.82 -51.36
CA VAL A 81 -5.78 -21.40 -52.41
C VAL A 81 -4.35 -21.54 -51.90
N ILE A 82 -3.38 -21.70 -52.80
CA ILE A 82 -1.96 -21.78 -52.45
C ILE A 82 -1.51 -20.44 -51.85
N GLU A 83 -0.67 -20.47 -50.81
CA GLU A 83 -0.21 -19.28 -50.09
C GLU A 83 0.45 -18.24 -51.00
N ASP A 84 1.14 -18.67 -52.07
CA ASP A 84 1.78 -17.77 -53.05
C ASP A 84 0.76 -16.91 -53.81
N ALA A 85 -0.36 -17.52 -54.19
CA ALA A 85 -1.45 -16.80 -54.85
C ALA A 85 -2.08 -15.79 -53.91
N ARG A 86 -2.29 -16.18 -52.64
CA ARG A 86 -2.87 -15.29 -51.61
C ARG A 86 -1.92 -14.14 -51.25
N ALA A 87 -0.62 -14.40 -51.14
CA ALA A 87 0.38 -13.38 -50.87
C ALA A 87 0.44 -12.31 -51.99
N LYS A 88 0.36 -12.74 -53.25
CA LYS A 88 0.28 -11.82 -54.41
C LYS A 88 -0.99 -10.97 -54.38
N GLU A 89 -2.12 -11.57 -54.05
CA GLU A 89 -3.40 -10.85 -53.93
C GLU A 89 -3.34 -9.78 -52.83
N LEU A 90 -2.91 -10.17 -51.62
CA LEU A 90 -2.81 -9.24 -50.49
C LEU A 90 -1.79 -8.13 -50.76
N SER A 91 -0.68 -8.45 -51.45
CA SER A 91 0.32 -7.46 -51.83
C SER A 91 -0.26 -6.38 -52.75
N ALA A 92 -1.07 -6.79 -53.73
CA ALA A 92 -1.74 -5.87 -54.65
C ALA A 92 -2.82 -5.04 -53.95
N GLN A 93 -3.57 -5.64 -53.01
CA GLN A 93 -4.63 -4.94 -52.28
C GLN A 93 -4.08 -3.92 -51.27
N LEU A 94 -3.03 -4.27 -50.53
CA LEU A 94 -2.49 -3.44 -49.43
C LEU A 94 -1.37 -2.48 -49.86
N ASP A 95 -1.04 -2.45 -51.16
CA ASP A 95 0.08 -1.67 -51.73
C ASP A 95 1.40 -1.89 -50.97
N THR A 96 1.73 -3.16 -50.72
CA THR A 96 2.95 -3.57 -50.02
C THR A 96 3.43 -4.93 -50.51
N THR A 97 4.67 -5.31 -50.19
CA THR A 97 5.18 -6.65 -50.53
C THR A 97 4.96 -7.62 -49.37
N ILE A 98 4.10 -8.63 -49.57
CA ILE A 98 3.87 -9.72 -48.62
C ILE A 98 4.49 -11.00 -49.21
N LYS A 99 5.43 -11.60 -48.47
CA LYS A 99 6.06 -12.87 -48.85
C LYS A 99 5.08 -14.03 -48.64
N THR A 100 5.22 -15.08 -49.44
CA THR A 100 4.49 -16.35 -49.26
C THR A 100 4.65 -16.94 -47.85
N SER A 101 5.83 -16.79 -47.24
CA SER A 101 6.09 -17.25 -45.87
C SER A 101 5.38 -16.43 -44.79
N GLN A 102 4.84 -15.25 -45.11
CA GLN A 102 4.09 -14.42 -44.16
C GLN A 102 2.61 -14.77 -44.10
N VAL A 103 2.11 -15.59 -45.03
CA VAL A 103 0.69 -15.92 -45.13
C VAL A 103 0.42 -17.28 -44.50
N ILE A 104 -0.36 -17.29 -43.42
CA ILE A 104 -0.82 -18.51 -42.74
C ILE A 104 -2.33 -18.62 -42.89
N GLN A 105 -2.75 -19.60 -43.68
CA GLN A 105 -4.14 -19.97 -43.90
C GLN A 105 -4.50 -21.19 -43.03
N ALA A 106 -5.80 -21.48 -42.91
CA ALA A 106 -6.30 -22.62 -42.14
C ALA A 106 -5.57 -23.95 -42.44
N HIS A 107 -5.28 -24.22 -43.71
CA HIS A 107 -4.64 -25.46 -44.15
C HIS A 107 -3.10 -25.43 -44.09
N THR A 108 -2.47 -24.28 -43.84
CA THR A 108 -1.01 -24.14 -43.90
C THR A 108 -0.31 -25.04 -42.87
N ILE A 109 -0.90 -25.22 -41.68
CA ILE A 109 -0.39 -26.10 -40.61
C ILE A 109 -0.32 -27.57 -41.02
N ILE A 110 -1.12 -28.01 -42.01
CA ILE A 110 -1.13 -29.40 -42.48
C ILE A 110 0.24 -29.81 -43.06
N ARG A 111 1.08 -28.84 -43.46
CA ARG A 111 2.48 -29.09 -43.83
C ARG A 111 3.26 -29.82 -42.72
N SER A 112 2.94 -29.58 -41.45
CA SER A 112 3.53 -30.30 -40.31
C SER A 112 3.18 -31.79 -40.27
N LEU A 113 2.08 -32.19 -40.92
CA LEU A 113 1.60 -33.58 -40.94
C LEU A 113 2.17 -34.40 -42.11
N VAL A 114 2.91 -33.76 -43.03
CA VAL A 114 3.52 -34.44 -44.18
C VAL A 114 4.37 -35.65 -43.75
N PRO A 115 5.22 -35.59 -42.70
CA PRO A 115 5.96 -36.76 -42.25
C PRO A 115 5.07 -37.93 -41.80
N LYS A 116 3.91 -37.65 -41.17
CA LYS A 116 2.97 -38.66 -40.65
C LYS A 116 2.27 -39.45 -41.78
N TYR A 117 1.97 -38.77 -42.88
CA TYR A 117 1.22 -39.35 -44.01
C TYR A 117 2.07 -39.59 -45.26
N LYS A 118 3.39 -39.44 -45.17
CA LYS A 118 4.30 -39.73 -46.28
C LYS A 118 4.11 -41.18 -46.76
N GLY A 119 3.74 -41.34 -48.02
CA GLY A 119 3.48 -42.66 -48.63
C GLY A 119 2.11 -43.27 -48.30
N LYS A 120 1.24 -42.57 -47.56
CA LYS A 120 -0.14 -42.98 -47.28
C LYS A 120 -1.13 -42.20 -48.16
N SER A 121 -2.26 -42.81 -48.49
CA SER A 121 -3.33 -42.16 -49.24
C SER A 121 -4.22 -41.32 -48.29
N VAL A 122 -4.48 -40.08 -48.67
CA VAL A 122 -5.31 -39.12 -47.94
C VAL A 122 -6.40 -38.60 -48.87
N LEU A 123 -7.63 -38.51 -48.39
CA LEU A 123 -8.72 -37.84 -49.07
C LEU A 123 -8.77 -36.38 -48.64
N VAL A 124 -8.83 -35.44 -49.59
CA VAL A 124 -8.92 -34.00 -49.27
C VAL A 124 -10.23 -33.43 -49.79
N LEU A 125 -10.90 -32.63 -48.97
CA LEU A 125 -12.23 -32.07 -49.22
C LEU A 125 -12.26 -30.54 -49.04
N GLY A 126 -13.26 -29.90 -49.65
CA GLY A 126 -13.49 -28.45 -49.61
C GLY A 126 -12.87 -27.68 -50.76
N GLY A 127 -13.36 -26.47 -51.05
CA GLY A 127 -12.77 -25.55 -52.05
C GLY A 127 -13.53 -25.40 -53.38
N ILE A 128 -12.94 -24.65 -54.32
CA ILE A 128 -13.52 -24.32 -55.64
C ILE A 128 -12.76 -25.08 -56.73
N GLY A 129 -13.43 -26.02 -57.40
CA GLY A 129 -12.83 -26.79 -58.50
C GLY A 129 -11.53 -27.48 -58.06
N ASP A 130 -10.44 -27.25 -58.79
CA ASP A 130 -9.14 -27.89 -58.57
C ASP A 130 -8.28 -27.23 -57.46
N SER A 131 -8.75 -26.14 -56.85
CA SER A 131 -7.91 -25.26 -56.01
C SER A 131 -7.31 -25.99 -54.81
N VAL A 132 -8.12 -26.78 -54.10
CA VAL A 132 -7.68 -27.54 -52.92
C VAL A 132 -6.85 -28.77 -53.29
N ARG A 133 -7.09 -29.40 -54.46
CA ARG A 133 -6.19 -30.45 -54.96
C ARG A 133 -4.81 -29.88 -55.25
N ARG A 134 -4.68 -28.68 -55.84
CA ARG A 134 -3.36 -28.05 -56.06
C ARG A 134 -2.64 -27.71 -54.76
N VAL A 135 -3.38 -27.47 -53.68
CA VAL A 135 -2.82 -27.30 -52.33
C VAL A 135 -2.34 -28.64 -51.74
N ALA A 136 -2.98 -29.78 -52.05
CA ALA A 136 -2.74 -31.07 -51.39
C ALA A 136 -2.06 -32.18 -52.23
N GLU A 137 -2.14 -32.12 -53.56
CA GLU A 137 -1.76 -33.13 -54.57
C GLU A 137 -2.03 -34.62 -54.23
N ARG A 138 -3.29 -35.09 -54.37
CA ARG A 138 -3.77 -36.34 -55.05
C ARG A 138 -5.18 -36.77 -54.56
N ILE A 139 -6.00 -37.26 -55.51
CA ILE A 139 -7.30 -38.00 -55.39
C ILE A 139 -8.60 -37.16 -55.27
N SER A 140 -9.64 -37.56 -56.05
CA SER A 140 -11.02 -37.04 -56.09
C SER A 140 -12.03 -38.17 -56.39
N PRO A 141 -13.27 -38.13 -55.88
CA PRO A 141 -14.36 -38.85 -56.55
C PRO A 141 -15.74 -38.12 -56.67
N PHE A 142 -16.56 -38.61 -57.62
CA PHE A 142 -18.03 -38.51 -57.81
C PHE A 142 -18.69 -37.31 -58.52
N TYR A 143 -18.18 -36.88 -59.68
CA TYR A 143 -18.99 -36.34 -60.79
C TYR A 143 -18.26 -36.54 -62.12
N THR A 144 -18.92 -36.28 -63.26
CA THR A 144 -18.25 -36.31 -64.56
C THR A 144 -17.17 -35.24 -64.59
N LEU A 145 -15.92 -35.66 -64.45
CA LEU A 145 -14.76 -34.77 -64.51
C LEU A 145 -14.80 -33.94 -65.79
N THR A 146 -14.64 -32.63 -65.64
CA THR A 146 -14.33 -31.70 -66.74
C THR A 146 -12.99 -32.09 -67.38
N GLU A 147 -12.73 -31.61 -68.60
CA GLU A 147 -11.48 -31.92 -69.32
C GLU A 147 -10.23 -31.49 -68.53
N GLU A 148 -10.31 -30.36 -67.83
CA GLU A 148 -9.24 -29.86 -66.95
C GLU A 148 -8.99 -30.81 -65.77
N GLU A 149 -10.05 -31.36 -65.15
CA GLU A 149 -9.95 -32.28 -64.02
C GLU A 149 -9.50 -33.69 -64.46
N ARG A 150 -9.86 -34.15 -65.67
CA ARG A 150 -9.33 -35.41 -66.23
C ARG A 150 -7.84 -35.35 -66.48
N SER A 151 -7.35 -34.23 -67.03
CA SER A 151 -5.92 -34.06 -67.33
C SER A 151 -5.02 -34.09 -66.09
N THR A 152 -5.61 -33.91 -64.90
CA THR A 152 -4.89 -33.76 -63.63
C THR A 152 -5.20 -34.85 -62.60
N THR A 153 -6.06 -35.82 -62.93
CA THR A 153 -6.40 -36.97 -62.06
C THR A 153 -5.57 -38.21 -62.39
N ARG A 154 -5.35 -39.08 -61.39
CA ARG A 154 -4.66 -40.38 -61.56
C ARG A 154 -5.64 -41.50 -61.19
N ALA A 155 -5.71 -42.54 -62.01
CA ALA A 155 -6.49 -43.73 -61.67
C ALA A 155 -5.88 -44.41 -60.43
N ALA A 156 -6.73 -44.75 -59.46
CA ALA A 156 -6.34 -45.47 -58.26
C ALA A 156 -7.35 -46.61 -58.02
N ASP A 157 -6.84 -47.79 -57.69
CA ASP A 157 -7.67 -48.90 -57.24
C ASP A 157 -7.89 -48.79 -55.73
N PHE A 158 -9.10 -48.34 -55.36
CA PHE A 158 -9.46 -48.14 -53.96
C PHE A 158 -9.73 -49.46 -53.22
N SER A 159 -9.93 -50.57 -53.94
CA SER A 159 -10.14 -51.89 -53.31
C SER A 159 -8.90 -52.35 -52.55
N THR A 160 -7.70 -52.03 -53.05
CA THR A 160 -6.41 -52.38 -52.45
C THR A 160 -5.67 -51.21 -51.82
N THR A 161 -6.18 -49.99 -51.95
CA THR A 161 -5.50 -48.76 -51.47
C THR A 161 -6.31 -48.09 -50.36
N PRO A 162 -6.00 -48.35 -49.08
CA PRO A 162 -6.74 -47.76 -47.99
C PRO A 162 -6.47 -46.25 -47.84
N ILE A 163 -7.53 -45.51 -47.58
CA ILE A 163 -7.47 -44.09 -47.20
C ILE A 163 -7.18 -44.03 -45.70
N HIS A 164 -6.12 -43.34 -45.31
CA HIS A 164 -5.65 -43.28 -43.91
C HIS A 164 -6.05 -41.99 -43.20
N ALA A 165 -6.43 -40.95 -43.95
CA ALA A 165 -6.97 -39.72 -43.40
C ALA A 165 -7.94 -39.05 -44.38
N VAL A 166 -8.90 -38.32 -43.82
CA VAL A 166 -9.74 -37.35 -44.51
C VAL A 166 -9.38 -35.97 -43.96
N MET A 167 -8.96 -35.05 -44.83
CA MET A 167 -8.61 -33.68 -44.45
C MET A 167 -9.51 -32.68 -45.15
N VAL A 168 -10.20 -31.84 -44.41
CA VAL A 168 -11.10 -30.83 -44.95
C VAL A 168 -10.40 -29.47 -44.88
N PHE A 169 -9.82 -29.04 -46.00
CA PHE A 169 -8.95 -27.85 -46.08
C PHE A 169 -9.72 -26.53 -46.15
N HIS A 170 -10.96 -26.59 -46.62
CA HIS A 170 -11.85 -25.43 -46.76
C HIS A 170 -13.32 -25.87 -46.61
N ASP A 171 -14.25 -24.92 -46.54
CA ASP A 171 -15.68 -25.18 -46.54
C ASP A 171 -16.09 -26.08 -47.73
N PRO A 172 -16.71 -27.24 -47.43
CA PRO A 172 -17.39 -28.07 -48.43
C PRO A 172 -18.52 -27.28 -49.11
N ARG A 173 -18.68 -27.45 -50.42
CA ARG A 173 -19.79 -26.80 -51.18
C ARG A 173 -21.03 -27.67 -51.27
N ASN A 174 -20.85 -28.99 -51.25
CA ASN A 174 -21.94 -29.96 -51.28
C ASN A 174 -21.89 -30.80 -50.01
N TRP A 175 -22.42 -30.25 -48.92
CA TRP A 175 -22.35 -30.87 -47.59
C TRP A 175 -22.94 -32.27 -47.57
N MET A 176 -23.99 -32.53 -48.37
CA MET A 176 -24.59 -33.86 -48.47
C MET A 176 -23.62 -34.87 -49.11
N LEU A 177 -23.06 -34.54 -50.27
CA LEU A 177 -22.12 -35.42 -50.98
C LEU A 177 -20.87 -35.67 -50.14
N ASP A 178 -20.27 -34.60 -49.61
CA ASP A 178 -19.03 -34.70 -48.84
C ASP A 178 -19.27 -35.49 -47.54
N THR A 179 -20.40 -35.30 -46.86
CA THR A 179 -20.79 -36.14 -45.70
C THR A 179 -20.91 -37.61 -46.10
N GLN A 180 -21.59 -37.91 -47.20
CA GLN A 180 -21.79 -39.29 -47.67
C GLN A 180 -20.46 -39.97 -48.00
N VAL A 181 -19.58 -39.29 -48.74
CA VAL A 181 -18.25 -39.82 -49.09
C VAL A 181 -17.41 -40.06 -47.84
N VAL A 182 -17.41 -39.13 -46.87
CA VAL A 182 -16.70 -39.32 -45.60
C VAL A 182 -17.25 -40.54 -44.85
N CYS A 183 -18.57 -40.66 -44.70
CA CYS A 183 -19.18 -41.83 -44.06
C CYS A 183 -18.78 -43.16 -44.74
N ASP A 184 -18.75 -43.19 -46.07
CA ASP A 184 -18.39 -44.39 -46.82
C ASP A 184 -16.91 -44.78 -46.63
N VAL A 185 -16.01 -43.80 -46.58
CA VAL A 185 -14.59 -44.01 -46.28
C VAL A 185 -14.41 -44.47 -44.84
N LEU A 186 -15.06 -43.84 -43.86
CA LEU A 186 -14.96 -44.19 -42.44
C LEU A 186 -15.56 -45.57 -42.11
N GLN A 187 -16.42 -46.11 -42.98
CA GLN A 187 -16.95 -47.47 -42.88
C GLN A 187 -16.18 -48.49 -43.72
N GLY A 188 -15.20 -48.06 -44.52
CA GLY A 188 -14.38 -48.92 -45.36
C GLY A 188 -15.10 -49.52 -46.56
N ARG A 189 -16.14 -48.83 -47.06
CA ARG A 189 -16.98 -49.36 -48.15
C ARG A 189 -16.24 -49.53 -49.48
N TYR A 190 -15.10 -48.88 -49.65
CA TYR A 190 -14.31 -48.91 -50.89
C TYR A 190 -13.09 -49.84 -50.85
N VAL A 191 -12.75 -50.42 -49.70
CA VAL A 191 -11.55 -51.27 -49.49
C VAL A 191 -11.99 -52.71 -49.26
N GLU A 192 -11.18 -53.69 -49.67
CA GLU A 192 -11.46 -55.11 -49.40
C GLU A 192 -11.74 -55.38 -47.91
N SER A 193 -12.79 -56.17 -47.64
CA SER A 193 -13.27 -56.38 -46.28
C SER A 193 -12.26 -57.05 -45.34
N SER A 194 -11.33 -57.86 -45.88
CA SER A 194 -10.24 -58.50 -45.14
C SER A 194 -9.22 -57.46 -44.64
N LEU A 195 -8.78 -56.57 -45.52
CA LEU A 195 -7.85 -55.49 -45.22
C LEU A 195 -8.47 -54.49 -44.24
N TRP A 196 -9.74 -54.12 -44.45
CA TRP A 196 -10.46 -53.21 -43.56
C TRP A 196 -10.64 -53.77 -42.14
N LYS A 197 -10.94 -55.08 -42.00
CA LYS A 197 -11.02 -55.76 -40.70
C LYS A 197 -9.68 -55.73 -39.97
N LYS A 198 -8.57 -55.95 -40.70
CA LYS A 198 -7.21 -55.87 -40.14
C LYS A 198 -6.92 -54.46 -39.61
N MET A 199 -7.22 -53.43 -40.40
CA MET A 199 -7.04 -52.04 -39.96
C MET A 199 -7.86 -51.71 -38.72
N LYS A 200 -9.12 -52.17 -38.63
CA LYS A 200 -9.99 -51.98 -37.45
C LYS A 200 -9.50 -52.73 -36.19
N GLN A 201 -8.81 -53.86 -36.35
CA GLN A 201 -8.20 -54.57 -35.22
C GLN A 201 -6.98 -53.82 -34.67
N GLU A 202 -6.18 -53.21 -35.55
CA GLU A 202 -5.00 -52.44 -35.17
C GLU A 202 -5.38 -51.06 -34.60
N ASN A 203 -6.41 -50.42 -35.15
CA ASN A 203 -6.94 -49.14 -34.67
C ASN A 203 -8.47 -49.09 -34.84
N PRO A 204 -9.27 -48.92 -33.76
CA PRO A 204 -10.73 -48.86 -33.85
C PRO A 204 -11.26 -47.72 -34.73
N ASN A 205 -10.46 -46.67 -34.97
CA ASN A 205 -10.73 -45.58 -35.91
C ASN A 205 -9.59 -45.51 -36.94
N PRO A 206 -9.59 -46.37 -37.98
CA PRO A 206 -8.45 -46.56 -38.87
C PRO A 206 -8.20 -45.38 -39.84
N VAL A 207 -9.07 -44.37 -39.85
CA VAL A 207 -9.00 -43.20 -40.72
C VAL A 207 -9.06 -41.93 -39.87
N ASP A 208 -8.01 -41.12 -39.91
CA ASP A 208 -7.97 -39.86 -39.17
C ASP A 208 -8.86 -38.81 -39.86
N LEU A 209 -9.75 -38.16 -39.12
CA LEU A 209 -10.58 -37.07 -39.64
C LEU A 209 -10.01 -35.72 -39.16
N ILE A 210 -9.71 -34.82 -40.09
CA ILE A 210 -9.02 -33.56 -39.81
C ILE A 210 -9.79 -32.38 -40.44
N PHE A 211 -10.07 -31.36 -39.65
CA PHE A 211 -10.67 -30.10 -40.08
C PHE A 211 -9.70 -28.95 -39.85
N CYS A 212 -9.69 -27.98 -40.77
CA CYS A 212 -8.70 -26.88 -40.77
C CYS A 212 -9.29 -25.53 -40.34
N ASN A 213 -10.61 -25.39 -40.34
CA ASN A 213 -11.32 -24.17 -40.00
C ASN A 213 -12.48 -24.49 -39.01
N PRO A 214 -12.44 -24.00 -37.76
CA PRO A 214 -13.49 -24.24 -36.79
C PRO A 214 -14.63 -23.21 -36.85
N ASP A 215 -14.52 -22.15 -37.65
CA ASP A 215 -15.46 -21.04 -37.62
C ASP A 215 -16.87 -21.50 -38.01
N LEU A 216 -17.82 -21.30 -37.09
CA LEU A 216 -19.23 -21.52 -37.36
C LEU A 216 -19.78 -20.44 -38.29
N ILE A 217 -19.37 -19.19 -38.05
CA ILE A 217 -19.83 -18.01 -38.77
C ILE A 217 -18.61 -17.25 -39.30
N TRP A 218 -18.65 -16.88 -40.58
CA TRP A 218 -17.64 -16.03 -41.21
C TRP A 218 -18.29 -14.92 -42.05
N ARG A 219 -17.55 -13.81 -42.25
CA ARG A 219 -18.02 -12.61 -42.94
C ARG A 219 -16.94 -12.09 -43.90
N ALA A 220 -16.80 -12.73 -45.05
CA ALA A 220 -15.94 -12.21 -46.13
C ALA A 220 -16.67 -11.12 -46.96
N ALA A 221 -16.71 -11.24 -48.29
CA ALA A 221 -17.34 -10.25 -49.18
C ALA A 221 -18.88 -10.17 -49.06
N PHE A 222 -19.52 -11.01 -48.25
CA PHE A 222 -20.96 -11.01 -48.08
C PHE A 222 -21.39 -9.96 -47.04
N PRO A 223 -22.47 -9.20 -47.31
CA PRO A 223 -22.96 -8.19 -46.36
C PRO A 223 -23.47 -8.78 -45.04
N HIS A 224 -23.88 -10.06 -45.06
CA HIS A 224 -24.38 -10.81 -43.90
C HIS A 224 -23.49 -12.01 -43.59
N PRO A 225 -23.34 -12.38 -42.30
CA PRO A 225 -22.56 -13.55 -41.89
C PRO A 225 -23.10 -14.87 -42.50
N ARG A 226 -22.20 -15.80 -42.82
CA ARG A 226 -22.49 -17.10 -43.44
C ARG A 226 -21.96 -18.26 -42.60
N LEU A 227 -22.55 -19.45 -42.76
CA LEU A 227 -22.04 -20.67 -42.13
C LEU A 227 -20.70 -21.08 -42.77
N GLY A 228 -19.70 -21.35 -41.94
CA GLY A 228 -18.40 -21.88 -42.36
C GLY A 228 -18.26 -23.39 -42.10
N GLN A 229 -17.03 -23.90 -42.18
CA GLN A 229 -16.70 -25.30 -41.94
C GLN A 229 -17.13 -25.79 -40.54
N GLY A 230 -17.19 -24.92 -39.51
CA GLY A 230 -17.79 -25.27 -38.21
C GLY A 230 -19.24 -25.76 -38.31
N GLY A 231 -20.02 -25.19 -39.23
CA GLY A 231 -21.37 -25.67 -39.53
C GLY A 231 -21.36 -27.04 -40.22
N PHE A 232 -20.41 -27.29 -41.12
CA PHE A 232 -20.25 -28.60 -41.77
C PHE A 232 -19.86 -29.68 -40.75
N ILE A 233 -18.92 -29.39 -39.85
CA ILE A 233 -18.52 -30.30 -38.77
C ILE A 233 -19.74 -30.69 -37.93
N THR A 234 -20.54 -29.69 -37.53
CA THR A 234 -21.76 -29.89 -36.75
C THR A 234 -22.75 -30.78 -37.49
N ALA A 235 -23.00 -30.50 -38.78
CA ALA A 235 -23.90 -31.29 -39.61
C ALA A 235 -23.41 -32.73 -39.81
N PHE A 236 -22.12 -32.91 -40.12
CA PHE A 236 -21.50 -34.22 -40.31
C PHE A 236 -21.59 -35.08 -39.04
N GLN A 237 -21.22 -34.53 -37.88
CA GLN A 237 -21.30 -35.26 -36.60
C GLN A 237 -22.72 -35.68 -36.27
N ALA A 238 -23.70 -34.81 -36.52
CA ALA A 238 -25.11 -35.11 -36.30
C ALA A 238 -25.60 -36.24 -37.23
N VAL A 239 -25.25 -36.21 -38.52
CA VAL A 239 -25.61 -37.28 -39.48
C VAL A 239 -24.93 -38.60 -39.10
N TYR A 240 -23.64 -38.57 -38.77
CA TYR A 240 -22.87 -39.76 -38.39
C TYR A 240 -23.42 -40.39 -37.09
N GLN A 241 -23.75 -39.56 -36.08
CA GLN A 241 -24.42 -39.99 -34.85
C GLN A 241 -25.79 -40.62 -35.13
N ALA A 242 -26.61 -40.00 -35.99
CA ALA A 242 -27.92 -40.52 -36.33
C ALA A 242 -27.85 -41.87 -37.07
N GLN A 243 -26.83 -42.05 -37.92
CA GLN A 243 -26.67 -43.27 -38.71
C GLN A 243 -26.00 -44.42 -37.94
N PHE A 244 -25.05 -44.11 -37.05
CA PHE A 244 -24.17 -45.12 -36.42
C PHE A 244 -24.22 -45.12 -34.89
N GLY A 245 -25.06 -44.29 -34.27
CA GLY A 245 -25.27 -44.25 -32.81
C GLY A 245 -24.14 -43.63 -32.00
N LYS A 246 -23.10 -43.08 -32.64
CA LYS A 246 -21.96 -42.41 -32.01
C LYS A 246 -21.37 -41.32 -32.92
N THR A 247 -20.69 -40.33 -32.35
CA THR A 247 -19.89 -39.35 -33.09
C THR A 247 -18.56 -39.96 -33.54
N TYR A 248 -17.90 -39.34 -34.52
CA TYR A 248 -16.57 -39.74 -34.97
C TYR A 248 -15.49 -38.79 -34.43
N PRO A 249 -14.39 -39.28 -33.85
CA PRO A 249 -13.33 -38.40 -33.35
C PRO A 249 -12.63 -37.69 -34.51
N PHE A 250 -12.28 -36.43 -34.31
CA PHE A 250 -11.55 -35.63 -35.31
C PHE A 250 -10.50 -34.74 -34.64
N THR A 251 -9.53 -34.30 -35.44
CA THR A 251 -8.55 -33.28 -35.07
C THR A 251 -8.94 -31.95 -35.70
N GLN A 252 -8.92 -30.88 -34.92
CA GLN A 252 -9.23 -29.53 -35.38
C GLN A 252 -7.97 -28.67 -35.38
N TYR A 253 -7.76 -27.99 -36.51
CA TYR A 253 -6.76 -26.94 -36.69
C TYR A 253 -7.45 -25.61 -37.04
N GLY A 254 -6.65 -24.54 -37.14
CA GLY A 254 -7.13 -23.17 -37.32
C GLY A 254 -7.16 -22.42 -35.98
N LYS A 255 -7.36 -21.10 -36.00
CA LYS A 255 -7.61 -20.33 -34.78
C LYS A 255 -8.92 -20.77 -34.14
N PRO A 256 -9.01 -20.95 -32.81
CA PRO A 256 -8.05 -20.56 -31.77
C PRO A 256 -7.04 -21.66 -31.35
N TYR A 257 -6.88 -22.75 -32.12
CA TYR A 257 -6.15 -23.93 -31.66
C TYR A 257 -4.64 -23.71 -31.53
N LYS A 258 -4.08 -24.26 -30.45
CA LYS A 258 -2.68 -24.07 -30.05
C LYS A 258 -1.68 -24.41 -31.16
N ASP A 259 -1.86 -25.53 -31.84
CA ASP A 259 -0.95 -26.01 -32.89
C ASP A 259 -0.78 -24.97 -34.02
N THR A 260 -1.85 -24.25 -34.35
CA THR A 260 -1.83 -23.17 -35.34
C THR A 260 -1.01 -21.97 -34.87
N TYR A 261 -1.11 -21.59 -33.60
CA TYR A 261 -0.32 -20.49 -33.01
C TYR A 261 1.15 -20.86 -32.78
N ASP A 262 1.43 -22.12 -32.43
CA ASP A 262 2.82 -22.62 -32.32
C ASP A 262 3.54 -22.56 -33.67
N TRP A 263 2.87 -22.97 -34.75
CA TRP A 263 3.39 -22.84 -36.11
C TRP A 263 3.59 -21.39 -36.51
N ALA A 264 2.62 -20.51 -36.21
CA ALA A 264 2.72 -19.09 -36.46
C ALA A 264 3.91 -18.44 -35.72
N LYS A 265 4.18 -18.86 -34.47
CA LYS A 265 5.36 -18.44 -33.71
C LYS A 265 6.65 -18.87 -34.40
N ALA A 266 6.72 -20.10 -34.90
CA ALA A 266 7.89 -20.62 -35.62
C ALA A 266 8.17 -19.83 -36.90
N VAL A 267 7.11 -19.47 -37.65
CA VAL A 267 7.23 -18.61 -38.85
C VAL A 267 7.78 -17.23 -38.50
N LEU A 268 7.26 -16.57 -37.45
CA LEU A 268 7.76 -15.27 -37.00
C LEU A 268 9.23 -15.34 -36.53
N ARG A 269 9.61 -16.41 -35.83
CA ARG A 269 11.00 -16.64 -35.40
C ARG A 269 11.96 -16.77 -36.58
N ASN A 270 11.56 -17.48 -37.63
CA ASN A 270 12.34 -17.59 -38.87
C ASN A 270 12.53 -16.22 -39.55
N GLN A 271 11.49 -15.39 -39.58
CA GLN A 271 11.59 -14.03 -40.14
C GLN A 271 12.52 -13.13 -39.33
N LEU A 272 12.47 -13.22 -38.00
CA LEU A 272 13.41 -12.50 -37.13
C LEU A 272 14.85 -12.95 -37.37
N ALA A 273 15.11 -14.26 -37.49
CA ALA A 273 16.43 -14.80 -37.83
C ALA A 273 16.98 -14.23 -39.13
N GLU A 274 16.13 -14.15 -40.17
CA GLU A 274 16.48 -13.55 -41.47
C GLU A 274 16.83 -12.06 -41.34
N ILE A 275 16.05 -11.30 -40.57
CA ILE A 275 16.25 -9.84 -40.41
C ILE A 275 17.49 -9.55 -39.55
N GLU A 276 17.70 -10.31 -38.48
CA GLU A 276 18.85 -10.16 -37.59
C GLU A 276 20.14 -10.78 -38.15
N GLN A 277 20.04 -11.60 -39.20
CA GLN A 277 21.13 -12.39 -39.77
C GLN A 277 21.85 -13.18 -38.69
N THR A 278 21.09 -13.97 -37.93
CA THR A 278 21.55 -14.78 -36.81
C THR A 278 20.88 -16.16 -36.84
N ASP A 279 21.50 -17.15 -36.21
CA ASP A 279 20.97 -18.51 -36.16
C ASP A 279 19.75 -18.61 -35.24
N LEU A 280 18.83 -19.54 -35.54
CA LEU A 280 17.56 -19.70 -34.82
C LEU A 280 17.72 -19.89 -33.31
N ASP A 281 18.83 -20.48 -32.88
CA ASP A 281 19.17 -20.74 -31.47
C ASP A 281 19.48 -19.45 -30.70
N HIS A 282 19.80 -18.35 -31.40
CA HIS A 282 20.21 -17.07 -30.81
C HIS A 282 19.22 -15.93 -31.06
N VAL A 283 18.10 -16.18 -31.76
CA VAL A 283 17.03 -15.19 -31.96
C VAL A 283 16.16 -15.09 -30.71
N GLY A 284 16.20 -13.93 -30.05
CA GLY A 284 15.25 -13.58 -28.98
C GLY A 284 13.87 -13.27 -29.56
N MET A 285 12.80 -13.78 -28.93
CA MET A 285 11.44 -13.52 -29.38
C MET A 285 10.89 -12.26 -28.67
N PRO A 286 10.67 -11.13 -29.38
CA PRO A 286 10.01 -9.98 -28.80
C PRO A 286 8.51 -10.29 -28.54
N PRO A 287 7.80 -9.44 -27.76
CA PRO A 287 6.36 -9.58 -27.58
C PRO A 287 5.61 -9.70 -28.90
N ILE A 288 4.73 -10.70 -28.98
CA ILE A 288 3.88 -10.96 -30.14
C ILE A 288 2.50 -10.38 -29.86
N TYR A 289 1.99 -9.54 -30.76
CA TYR A 289 0.62 -9.03 -30.69
C TYR A 289 -0.23 -9.60 -31.84
N MET A 290 -1.30 -10.31 -31.50
CA MET A 290 -2.36 -10.69 -32.42
C MET A 290 -3.41 -9.58 -32.48
N ILE A 291 -3.66 -9.06 -33.67
CA ILE A 291 -4.73 -8.09 -33.93
C ILE A 291 -5.84 -8.81 -34.69
N GLY A 292 -7.02 -8.88 -34.07
CA GLY A 292 -8.16 -9.67 -34.54
C GLY A 292 -9.50 -8.99 -34.29
N ASP A 293 -10.55 -9.46 -34.95
CA ASP A 293 -11.91 -8.92 -34.88
C ASP A 293 -12.92 -9.89 -34.24
N ASN A 294 -12.52 -11.16 -34.03
CA ASN A 294 -13.38 -12.21 -33.51
C ASN A 294 -12.90 -12.69 -32.11
N PRO A 295 -13.69 -12.46 -31.04
CA PRO A 295 -13.35 -12.88 -29.68
C PRO A 295 -13.14 -14.40 -29.52
N GLU A 296 -13.94 -15.22 -30.20
CA GLU A 296 -13.90 -16.69 -30.08
C GLU A 296 -12.72 -17.33 -30.82
N SER A 297 -12.11 -16.61 -31.76
CA SER A 297 -11.06 -17.13 -32.64
C SER A 297 -9.73 -16.42 -32.39
N ASP A 298 -9.66 -15.11 -32.62
CA ASP A 298 -8.41 -14.37 -32.55
C ASP A 298 -7.95 -14.13 -31.12
N ILE A 299 -8.88 -13.67 -30.27
CA ILE A 299 -8.58 -13.29 -28.89
C ILE A 299 -8.41 -14.52 -28.03
N ALA A 300 -9.30 -15.50 -28.16
CA ALA A 300 -9.16 -16.80 -27.50
C ALA A 300 -7.82 -17.47 -27.87
N GLY A 301 -7.47 -17.51 -29.15
CA GLY A 301 -6.24 -18.14 -29.61
C GLY A 301 -4.97 -17.41 -29.16
N ALA A 302 -4.96 -16.08 -29.25
CA ALA A 302 -3.83 -15.27 -28.79
C ALA A 302 -3.61 -15.39 -27.28
N ASN A 303 -4.69 -15.33 -26.48
CA ASN A 303 -4.63 -15.52 -25.04
C ASN A 303 -4.11 -16.92 -24.68
N GLY A 304 -4.61 -17.96 -25.37
CA GLY A 304 -4.16 -19.34 -25.19
C GLY A 304 -2.69 -19.56 -25.55
N ALA A 305 -2.16 -18.79 -26.51
CA ALA A 305 -0.75 -18.81 -26.90
C ALA A 305 0.16 -17.92 -26.01
N GLY A 306 -0.42 -17.17 -25.06
CA GLY A 306 0.31 -16.20 -24.24
C GLY A 306 0.77 -14.96 -25.02
N TRP A 307 0.10 -14.64 -26.14
CA TRP A 307 0.37 -13.44 -26.94
C TRP A 307 -0.47 -12.26 -26.44
N GLY A 308 -0.02 -11.04 -26.71
CA GLY A 308 -0.87 -9.87 -26.53
C GLY A 308 -2.01 -9.91 -27.55
N SER A 309 -3.24 -9.70 -27.10
CA SER A 309 -4.44 -9.77 -27.94
C SER A 309 -5.11 -8.41 -28.05
N ILE A 310 -5.34 -7.93 -29.27
CA ILE A 310 -5.98 -6.64 -29.52
C ILE A 310 -7.21 -6.85 -30.38
N LEU A 311 -8.39 -6.55 -29.81
CA LEU A 311 -9.69 -6.70 -30.47
C LEU A 311 -10.08 -5.41 -31.18
N VAL A 312 -10.26 -5.45 -32.51
CA VAL A 312 -10.70 -4.29 -33.30
C VAL A 312 -12.21 -4.27 -33.51
N HIS A 313 -12.78 -3.08 -33.67
CA HIS A 313 -14.22 -2.88 -33.87
C HIS A 313 -14.67 -2.87 -35.34
N THR A 314 -13.79 -3.28 -36.25
CA THR A 314 -14.02 -3.20 -37.70
C THR A 314 -14.64 -4.47 -38.33
N GLY A 315 -14.88 -5.53 -37.55
CA GLY A 315 -15.23 -6.86 -38.07
C GLY A 315 -16.39 -7.58 -37.34
N VAL A 316 -16.16 -8.81 -36.87
CA VAL A 316 -17.17 -9.70 -36.25
C VAL A 316 -17.71 -9.12 -34.94
N TYR A 317 -16.85 -8.57 -34.09
CA TYR A 317 -17.25 -7.91 -32.86
C TYR A 317 -17.80 -6.50 -33.13
N ASP A 318 -19.03 -6.27 -32.67
CA ASP A 318 -19.69 -4.96 -32.73
C ASP A 318 -19.97 -4.44 -31.31
N PRO A 319 -19.21 -3.43 -30.84
CA PRO A 319 -19.38 -2.88 -29.50
C PRO A 319 -20.73 -2.15 -29.31
N THR A 320 -21.43 -1.80 -30.39
CA THR A 320 -22.73 -1.09 -30.31
C THR A 320 -23.87 -1.99 -29.85
N THR A 321 -23.68 -3.32 -29.93
CA THR A 321 -24.66 -4.30 -29.46
C THR A 321 -24.80 -4.34 -27.94
N GLY A 322 -23.85 -3.76 -27.20
CA GLY A 322 -23.81 -3.79 -25.73
C GLY A 322 -23.44 -5.16 -25.13
N VAL A 323 -23.15 -6.16 -25.98
CA VAL A 323 -22.72 -7.49 -25.54
C VAL A 323 -21.20 -7.48 -25.37
N PRO A 324 -20.65 -7.79 -24.17
CA PRO A 324 -19.21 -7.82 -23.97
C PRO A 324 -18.57 -8.98 -24.77
N PRO A 325 -17.27 -8.86 -25.14
CA PRO A 325 -16.59 -9.93 -25.86
C PRO A 325 -16.47 -11.17 -24.94
N THR A 326 -16.65 -12.35 -25.52
CA THR A 326 -16.62 -13.62 -24.77
C THR A 326 -15.24 -13.96 -24.21
N HIS A 327 -14.19 -13.41 -24.80
CA HIS A 327 -12.82 -13.48 -24.31
C HIS A 327 -12.27 -12.07 -24.14
N THR A 328 -11.67 -11.80 -22.98
CA THR A 328 -11.11 -10.48 -22.66
C THR A 328 -9.82 -10.24 -23.44
N PRO A 329 -9.74 -9.22 -24.32
CA PRO A 329 -8.50 -8.86 -25.00
C PRO A 329 -7.58 -8.04 -24.09
N THR A 330 -6.28 -8.01 -24.41
CA THR A 330 -5.31 -7.11 -23.77
C THR A 330 -5.69 -5.64 -24.01
N HIS A 331 -6.21 -5.33 -25.20
CA HIS A 331 -6.69 -4.00 -25.56
C HIS A 331 -7.84 -4.08 -26.57
N GLN A 332 -8.72 -3.08 -26.58
CA GLN A 332 -9.71 -2.89 -27.63
C GLN A 332 -9.37 -1.62 -28.40
N ALA A 333 -9.40 -1.69 -29.72
CA ALA A 333 -9.05 -0.57 -30.60
C ALA A 333 -10.16 -0.34 -31.63
N LYS A 334 -10.35 0.90 -32.07
CA LYS A 334 -11.37 1.21 -33.08
C LYS A 334 -11.05 0.57 -34.43
N ASP A 335 -9.76 0.46 -34.77
CA ASP A 335 -9.24 -0.06 -36.03
C ASP A 335 -7.79 -0.59 -35.86
N VAL A 336 -7.25 -1.19 -36.92
CA VAL A 336 -5.89 -1.75 -36.95
C VAL A 336 -4.80 -0.69 -36.75
N GLY A 337 -5.03 0.56 -37.11
CA GLY A 337 -4.06 1.65 -36.97
C GLY A 337 -3.88 2.07 -35.51
N GLU A 338 -4.97 2.17 -34.75
CA GLU A 338 -4.90 2.38 -33.30
C GLU A 338 -4.24 1.19 -32.59
N ALA A 339 -4.61 -0.03 -32.97
CA ALA A 339 -4.03 -1.26 -32.42
C ALA A 339 -2.49 -1.31 -32.53
N VAL A 340 -1.96 -1.03 -33.72
CA VAL A 340 -0.50 -1.07 -33.98
C VAL A 340 0.25 0.03 -33.23
N ARG A 341 -0.28 1.26 -33.18
CA ARG A 341 0.36 2.35 -32.43
C ARG A 341 0.39 2.06 -30.92
N TRP A 342 -0.72 1.54 -30.40
CA TRP A 342 -0.79 1.13 -29.00
C TRP A 342 0.26 0.05 -28.69
N ALA A 343 0.34 -0.99 -29.53
CA ALA A 343 1.29 -2.09 -29.34
C ALA A 343 2.76 -1.66 -29.45
N LEU A 344 3.09 -0.76 -30.39
CA LEU A 344 4.44 -0.21 -30.53
C LEU A 344 4.86 0.58 -29.28
N ASN A 345 3.98 1.43 -28.77
CA ASN A 345 4.26 2.19 -27.55
C ASN A 345 4.46 1.27 -26.34
N HIS A 346 3.65 0.22 -26.19
CA HIS A 346 3.78 -0.74 -25.09
C HIS A 346 5.02 -1.64 -25.24
N GLY A 347 5.34 -2.01 -26.47
CA GLY A 347 6.50 -2.82 -26.81
C GLY A 347 7.84 -2.10 -26.67
N ILE A 348 7.89 -0.79 -26.93
CA ILE A 348 9.09 0.04 -26.71
C ILE A 348 9.30 0.30 -25.21
N LEU A 349 8.24 0.44 -24.42
CA LEU A 349 8.38 0.70 -22.98
C LEU A 349 8.88 -0.51 -22.17
N LYS A 350 8.77 -1.74 -22.69
CA LYS A 350 9.22 -2.97 -22.00
C LYS A 350 10.76 -3.13 -21.94
N PRO A 351 11.53 -2.95 -23.03
CA PRO A 351 13.00 -2.99 -23.00
C PRO A 351 13.65 -1.79 -22.31
N PHE A 352 12.97 -0.63 -22.24
CA PHE A 352 13.51 0.55 -21.54
C PHE A 352 13.53 0.37 -20.01
N GLY A 353 12.72 -0.54 -19.46
CA GLY A 353 12.81 -0.97 -18.06
C GLY A 353 14.09 -1.75 -17.75
N GLU A 354 14.64 -2.49 -18.73
CA GLU A 354 15.89 -3.26 -18.59
C GLU A 354 17.13 -2.41 -18.92
N LEU A 355 17.02 -1.44 -19.83
CA LEU A 355 18.13 -0.53 -20.17
C LEU A 355 18.42 0.50 -19.08
N ALA A 356 17.45 0.88 -18.24
CA ALA A 356 17.64 1.88 -17.18
C ALA A 356 18.74 1.52 -16.16
N ALA A 357 19.17 0.25 -16.09
CA ALA A 357 20.26 -0.23 -15.25
C ALA A 357 21.68 0.10 -15.76
N THR A 358 21.84 0.64 -16.98
CA THR A 358 23.17 0.97 -17.56
C THR A 358 23.38 2.43 -17.95
N TRP A 359 22.40 3.32 -17.70
CA TRP A 359 22.40 4.70 -18.24
C TRP A 359 22.87 5.79 -17.25
N THR A 360 23.93 5.53 -16.49
CA THR A 360 24.67 6.59 -15.78
C THR A 360 25.60 7.42 -16.67
N SER A 361 25.61 7.22 -17.99
CA SER A 361 26.46 8.00 -18.88
C SER A 361 25.92 8.00 -20.30
N PHE A 362 25.28 9.09 -20.73
CA PHE A 362 25.59 9.82 -21.96
C PHE A 362 24.60 10.97 -22.16
N ILE A 363 25.15 12.16 -22.38
CA ILE A 363 24.47 13.45 -22.57
C ILE A 363 23.98 13.54 -24.03
N MET A 364 22.76 14.05 -24.24
CA MET A 364 22.25 14.50 -25.55
C MET A 364 21.77 15.96 -25.47
N PRO A 365 21.81 16.72 -26.59
CA PRO A 365 22.01 18.17 -26.61
C PRO A 365 20.75 18.99 -26.31
N ALA A 366 20.97 20.20 -25.80
CA ALA A 366 20.00 21.12 -25.23
C ALA A 366 19.05 21.85 -26.23
N GLU A 367 18.89 21.37 -27.47
CA GLU A 367 18.31 22.21 -28.54
C GLU A 367 16.90 21.82 -29.04
N LEU A 368 16.17 20.94 -28.35
CA LEU A 368 14.78 20.57 -28.70
C LEU A 368 13.77 20.71 -27.54
N ALA A 369 14.11 21.45 -26.49
CA ALA A 369 13.32 21.53 -25.24
C ALA A 369 12.37 22.75 -25.13
N HIS A 370 11.92 23.32 -26.24
CA HIS A 370 11.03 24.48 -26.24
C HIS A 370 9.85 24.26 -27.17
N GLU A 371 8.91 23.40 -26.77
CA GLU A 371 7.47 23.53 -27.05
C GLU A 371 6.75 22.25 -26.55
N HIS A 372 5.89 22.41 -25.52
CA HIS A 372 4.96 21.44 -24.92
C HIS A 372 5.34 20.72 -23.60
N ALA A 373 4.28 20.42 -22.83
CA ALA A 373 4.20 20.14 -21.40
C ALA A 373 4.93 18.89 -20.90
N ALA A 374 5.18 18.85 -19.57
CA ALA A 374 5.81 17.72 -18.87
C ALA A 374 5.27 16.37 -19.34
N SER A 375 6.16 15.49 -19.78
CA SER A 375 5.87 14.16 -20.32
C SER A 375 6.01 13.06 -19.26
N VAL A 376 5.56 11.83 -19.57
CA VAL A 376 5.81 10.65 -18.71
C VAL A 376 7.32 10.41 -18.55
N SER A 377 8.11 10.66 -19.60
CA SER A 377 9.58 10.57 -19.53
C SER A 377 10.17 11.54 -18.52
N ASP A 378 9.66 12.78 -18.48
CA ASP A 378 10.09 13.77 -17.48
C ASP A 378 9.73 13.33 -16.06
N VAL A 379 8.57 12.70 -15.87
CA VAL A 379 8.17 12.13 -14.58
C VAL A 379 9.13 11.01 -14.14
N LEU A 380 9.50 10.09 -15.04
CA LEU A 380 10.44 9.00 -14.74
C LEU A 380 11.85 9.51 -14.45
N LEU A 381 12.32 10.51 -15.20
CA LEU A 381 13.59 11.20 -14.93
C LEU A 381 13.55 11.90 -13.56
N ALA A 382 12.46 12.61 -13.27
CA ALA A 382 12.27 13.26 -11.98
C ALA A 382 12.30 12.24 -10.83
N MET A 383 11.68 11.06 -10.99
CA MET A 383 11.73 9.99 -9.98
C MET A 383 13.15 9.59 -9.66
N GLY A 384 13.99 9.33 -10.67
CA GLY A 384 15.40 8.96 -10.47
C GLY A 384 16.18 10.05 -9.73
N VAL A 385 15.90 11.32 -10.03
CA VAL A 385 16.58 12.47 -9.43
C VAL A 385 16.17 12.68 -7.97
N ILE A 386 14.88 12.59 -7.65
CA ILE A 386 14.37 12.95 -6.31
C ILE A 386 14.37 11.79 -5.31
N ARG A 387 14.59 10.54 -5.74
CA ARG A 387 14.40 9.32 -4.93
C ARG A 387 15.09 9.35 -3.56
N SER A 388 16.31 9.90 -3.48
CA SER A 388 17.07 10.00 -2.22
C SER A 388 16.65 11.20 -1.34
N HIS A 389 15.83 12.10 -1.86
CA HIS A 389 15.47 13.36 -1.21
C HIS A 389 14.06 13.35 -0.64
N VAL A 390 13.18 12.44 -1.10
CA VAL A 390 11.80 12.31 -0.64
C VAL A 390 11.58 10.97 0.07
N HIS A 391 10.61 10.89 0.97
CA HIS A 391 10.15 9.62 1.54
C HIS A 391 9.37 8.83 0.48
N ARG A 392 9.62 7.51 0.38
CA ARG A 392 8.67 6.57 -0.23
C ARG A 392 7.51 6.39 0.76
N THR A 393 6.46 7.17 0.59
CA THR A 393 5.30 7.18 1.49
C THR A 393 4.49 5.89 1.36
N PRO A 394 3.89 5.38 2.46
CA PRO A 394 3.17 4.12 2.43
C PRO A 394 1.89 4.21 1.60
N VAL A 395 1.48 3.04 1.11
CA VAL A 395 0.15 2.79 0.55
C VAL A 395 -0.63 2.00 1.60
N MET A 396 -1.74 2.54 2.08
CA MET A 396 -2.54 1.95 3.14
C MET A 396 -3.91 1.50 2.63
N THR A 397 -4.45 0.45 3.24
CA THR A 397 -5.81 -0.04 2.99
C THR A 397 -6.62 -0.02 4.28
N SER A 398 -7.94 0.12 4.19
CA SER A 398 -8.82 0.10 5.36
C SER A 398 -10.09 -0.69 5.08
N LYS A 399 -10.22 -1.85 5.73
CA LYS A 399 -11.40 -2.71 5.59
C LYS A 399 -12.70 -2.01 6.02
N THR A 400 -12.63 -1.13 7.01
CA THR A 400 -13.78 -0.32 7.43
C THR A 400 -14.16 0.68 6.34
N ALA A 401 -13.17 1.33 5.71
CA ALA A 401 -13.44 2.25 4.61
C ALA A 401 -13.99 1.50 3.37
N ASP A 402 -13.45 0.31 3.08
CA ASP A 402 -13.95 -0.59 2.02
C ASP A 402 -15.42 -0.95 2.26
N GLN A 403 -15.78 -1.30 3.50
CA GLN A 403 -17.16 -1.63 3.88
C GLN A 403 -18.09 -0.43 3.75
N LEU A 404 -17.68 0.75 4.22
CA LEU A 404 -18.46 1.98 4.07
C LEU A 404 -18.66 2.32 2.59
N ALA A 405 -17.60 2.25 1.78
CA ALA A 405 -17.67 2.50 0.35
C ALA A 405 -18.57 1.49 -0.37
N THR A 406 -18.45 0.20 -0.02
CA THR A 406 -19.29 -0.89 -0.54
C THR A 406 -20.76 -0.65 -0.18
N SER A 407 -21.04 -0.30 1.09
CA SER A 407 -22.41 -0.05 1.57
C SER A 407 -23.05 1.20 0.95
N ALA A 408 -22.23 2.15 0.49
CA ALA A 408 -22.69 3.36 -0.18
C ALA A 408 -23.02 3.14 -1.67
N GLN A 409 -22.57 2.04 -2.29
CA GLN A 409 -22.90 1.72 -3.69
C GLN A 409 -24.27 1.04 -3.80
N GLN A 410 -25.10 1.50 -4.74
CA GLN A 410 -26.29 0.76 -5.14
C GLN A 410 -25.86 -0.50 -5.92
N GLY A 411 -26.14 -1.69 -5.38
CA GLY A 411 -25.85 -2.97 -6.05
C GLY A 411 -24.88 -3.93 -5.35
N ASN A 412 -24.42 -3.61 -4.12
CA ASN A 412 -23.61 -4.52 -3.28
C ASN A 412 -22.29 -4.99 -3.94
N PHE A 413 -21.73 -4.22 -4.87
CA PHE A 413 -20.41 -4.50 -5.44
C PHE A 413 -19.32 -4.11 -4.45
N PRO A 414 -18.39 -5.03 -4.09
CA PRO A 414 -17.32 -4.73 -3.15
C PRO A 414 -16.39 -3.65 -3.72
N VAL A 415 -16.28 -2.54 -3.00
CA VAL A 415 -15.36 -1.44 -3.31
C VAL A 415 -14.15 -1.54 -2.39
N ARG A 416 -12.97 -1.44 -2.99
CA ARG A 416 -11.71 -1.36 -2.26
C ARG A 416 -11.08 0.01 -2.41
N LEU A 417 -10.72 0.61 -1.29
CA LEU A 417 -10.06 1.90 -1.19
C LEU A 417 -8.59 1.72 -0.79
N VAL A 418 -7.74 2.45 -1.50
CA VAL A 418 -6.30 2.46 -1.29
C VAL A 418 -5.85 3.90 -1.13
N PHE A 419 -5.03 4.18 -0.12
CA PHE A 419 -4.65 5.52 0.30
C PHE A 419 -3.14 5.72 0.17
N LYS A 420 -2.70 6.70 -0.64
CA LYS A 420 -1.30 7.13 -0.71
C LYS A 420 -1.05 8.27 0.27
N CYS A 421 -0.31 8.00 1.34
CA CYS A 421 -0.18 8.91 2.49
C CYS A 421 0.91 9.98 2.30
N GLU A 422 0.73 10.91 1.35
CA GLU A 422 1.69 12.00 1.12
C GLU A 422 1.74 13.05 2.24
N ASN A 423 0.82 12.98 3.20
CA ASN A 423 0.93 13.72 4.45
C ASN A 423 2.11 13.25 5.32
N LEU A 424 2.72 12.09 5.02
CA LEU A 424 3.91 11.54 5.70
C LEU A 424 5.22 11.90 5.01
N GLN A 425 5.15 12.76 4.01
CA GLN A 425 6.32 13.29 3.34
C GLN A 425 7.09 14.26 4.26
N LYS A 426 8.37 14.54 3.99
CA LYS A 426 9.25 15.30 4.90
C LYS A 426 8.73 16.68 5.35
N ILE A 427 7.90 17.34 4.54
CA ILE A 427 7.24 18.60 4.89
C ILE A 427 5.75 18.45 5.22
N GLY A 428 5.25 17.21 5.31
CA GLY A 428 3.84 16.89 5.47
C GLY A 428 2.99 17.01 4.20
N ALA A 429 3.60 17.12 3.01
CA ALA A 429 2.88 17.27 1.75
C ALA A 429 3.70 16.86 0.52
N PHE A 430 2.99 16.49 -0.55
CA PHE A 430 3.55 16.07 -1.85
C PHE A 430 4.41 17.13 -2.56
N LYS A 431 4.25 18.42 -2.23
CA LYS A 431 4.89 19.54 -2.95
C LYS A 431 6.42 19.51 -2.91
N ILE A 432 7.03 18.79 -1.97
CA ILE A 432 8.49 18.56 -1.96
C ILE A 432 8.99 17.90 -3.24
N ARG A 433 8.18 17.04 -3.88
CA ARG A 433 8.61 16.27 -5.04
C ARG A 433 8.92 17.20 -6.22
N GLY A 434 7.99 18.12 -6.50
CA GLY A 434 8.17 19.17 -7.49
C GLY A 434 9.34 20.10 -7.16
N ALA A 435 9.35 20.68 -5.95
CA ALA A 435 10.38 21.64 -5.56
C ALA A 435 11.81 21.06 -5.61
N THR A 436 11.97 19.82 -5.16
CA THR A 436 13.25 19.10 -5.20
C THR A 436 13.69 18.83 -6.63
N ASN A 437 12.77 18.37 -7.49
CA ASN A 437 13.08 18.14 -8.90
C ASN A 437 13.52 19.45 -9.59
N ALA A 438 12.81 20.55 -9.36
CA ALA A 438 13.17 21.84 -9.93
C ALA A 438 14.57 22.30 -9.50
N ILE A 439 14.89 22.27 -8.21
CA ILE A 439 16.20 22.68 -7.69
C ILE A 439 17.32 21.79 -8.24
N LEU A 440 17.15 20.46 -8.22
CA LEU A 440 18.18 19.55 -8.70
C LEU A 440 18.41 19.68 -10.21
N GLN A 441 17.36 19.96 -11.00
CA GLN A 441 17.52 20.24 -12.42
C GLN A 441 18.22 21.58 -12.69
N ILE A 442 17.94 22.64 -11.90
CA ILE A 442 18.67 23.91 -11.97
C ILE A 442 20.16 23.71 -11.69
N LEU A 443 20.50 22.94 -10.65
CA LEU A 443 21.89 22.65 -10.33
C LEU A 443 22.57 21.82 -11.43
N LYS A 444 21.84 20.87 -12.04
CA LYS A 444 22.35 20.05 -13.13
C LYS A 444 22.62 20.87 -14.40
N SER A 445 21.74 21.82 -14.75
CA SER A 445 21.95 22.70 -15.92
C SER A 445 23.11 23.69 -15.73
N HIS A 446 23.57 23.88 -14.49
CA HIS A 446 24.71 24.72 -14.13
C HIS A 446 25.87 23.92 -13.53
N SER A 447 26.10 22.71 -14.07
CA SER A 447 27.14 21.78 -13.61
C SER A 447 28.52 22.47 -13.49
N GLY A 448 29.10 22.47 -12.29
CA GLY A 448 30.39 23.10 -11.97
C GLY A 448 30.31 24.26 -10.97
N ARG A 449 29.10 24.77 -10.67
CA ARG A 449 28.89 25.72 -9.56
C ARG A 449 28.67 25.00 -8.24
N ASN A 450 29.19 25.58 -7.15
CA ASN A 450 28.91 25.12 -5.80
C ASN A 450 27.41 25.30 -5.52
N PRO A 451 26.66 24.30 -5.04
CA PRO A 451 25.25 24.48 -4.66
C PRO A 451 24.98 25.67 -3.72
N ALA A 452 25.97 26.05 -2.90
CA ALA A 452 25.91 27.24 -2.05
C ALA A 452 25.82 28.58 -2.83
N SER A 453 26.12 28.58 -4.13
CA SER A 453 25.99 29.75 -5.00
C SER A 453 24.63 29.83 -5.71
N LEU A 454 23.65 29.00 -5.34
CA LEU A 454 22.28 29.08 -5.86
C LEU A 454 21.35 29.73 -4.82
N THR A 455 20.58 30.72 -5.24
CA THR A 455 19.45 31.29 -4.50
C THR A 455 18.17 31.05 -5.28
N VAL A 456 17.23 30.32 -4.67
CA VAL A 456 15.91 30.10 -5.24
C VAL A 456 14.88 31.03 -4.61
N VAL A 457 14.01 31.59 -5.45
CA VAL A 457 13.00 32.57 -5.04
C VAL A 457 11.61 32.07 -5.42
N THR A 458 10.64 32.20 -4.50
CA THR A 458 9.22 31.98 -4.81
C THR A 458 8.35 32.88 -3.93
N HIS A 459 7.13 33.16 -4.40
CA HIS A 459 6.06 33.64 -3.54
C HIS A 459 5.13 32.48 -3.16
N SER A 460 4.97 32.20 -1.86
CA SER A 460 4.01 31.22 -1.35
C SER A 460 3.94 31.28 0.17
N SER A 461 2.76 31.11 0.77
CA SER A 461 2.62 30.85 2.21
C SER A 461 2.21 29.41 2.53
N GLY A 462 2.11 28.54 1.52
CA GLY A 462 1.61 27.18 1.66
C GLY A 462 2.70 26.12 1.64
N ASN A 463 2.31 24.89 1.29
CA ASN A 463 3.22 23.73 1.23
C ASN A 463 4.40 23.92 0.24
N HIS A 464 4.27 24.80 -0.76
CA HIS A 464 5.35 25.06 -1.73
C HIS A 464 6.50 25.84 -1.10
N ALA A 465 6.21 26.83 -0.26
CA ALA A 465 7.24 27.56 0.48
C ALA A 465 8.07 26.63 1.37
N GLN A 466 7.41 25.76 2.12
CA GLN A 466 8.09 24.76 2.95
C GLN A 466 8.88 23.76 2.09
N ALA A 467 8.31 23.31 0.97
CA ALA A 467 8.96 22.41 0.03
C ALA A 467 10.24 22.99 -0.54
N LEU A 468 10.19 24.24 -1.02
CA LEU A 468 11.34 24.92 -1.61
C LEU A 468 12.41 25.22 -0.56
N ALA A 469 12.02 25.72 0.61
CA ALA A 469 12.92 25.97 1.73
C ALA A 469 13.65 24.69 2.16
N TYR A 470 12.92 23.58 2.33
CA TYR A 470 13.49 22.28 2.67
C TYR A 470 14.44 21.77 1.58
N ALA A 471 14.00 21.77 0.33
CA ALA A 471 14.77 21.25 -0.80
C ALA A 471 16.06 22.04 -1.02
N ALA A 472 15.99 23.38 -0.96
CA ALA A 472 17.17 24.25 -1.08
C ALA A 472 18.18 23.94 0.02
N ARG A 473 17.72 23.86 1.27
CA ARG A 473 18.57 23.51 2.42
C ARG A 473 19.24 22.15 2.24
N SER A 474 18.52 21.16 1.71
CA SER A 474 19.03 19.78 1.56
C SER A 474 20.21 19.67 0.60
N VAL A 475 20.31 20.60 -0.36
CA VAL A 475 21.42 20.67 -1.33
C VAL A 475 22.42 21.78 -0.99
N GLY A 476 22.22 22.53 0.08
CA GLY A 476 23.08 23.65 0.48
C GLY A 476 22.80 24.97 -0.24
N ALA A 477 21.70 25.09 -0.98
CA ALA A 477 21.27 26.32 -1.64
C ALA A 477 20.53 27.27 -0.67
N ARG A 478 20.47 28.56 -1.04
CA ARG A 478 19.71 29.59 -0.33
C ARG A 478 18.28 29.65 -0.86
N ALA A 479 17.33 29.98 0.01
CA ALA A 479 15.92 30.16 -0.37
C ALA A 479 15.37 31.48 0.19
N CYS A 480 14.79 32.29 -0.70
CA CYS A 480 14.08 33.53 -0.36
C CYS A 480 12.59 33.36 -0.68
N ILE A 481 11.76 33.44 0.35
CA ILE A 481 10.33 33.13 0.28
C ILE A 481 9.52 34.39 0.58
N ILE A 482 8.71 34.82 -0.39
CA ILE A 482 7.79 35.94 -0.22
C ILE A 482 6.45 35.41 0.31
N MET A 483 6.01 35.93 1.45
CA MET A 483 4.75 35.54 2.12
C MET A 483 3.88 36.78 2.35
N PRO A 484 2.54 36.68 2.25
CA PRO A 484 1.65 37.76 2.66
C PRO A 484 1.76 37.99 4.18
N SER A 485 1.59 39.25 4.60
CA SER A 485 1.68 39.71 6.00
C SER A 485 0.67 39.03 6.94
N ASN A 486 -0.44 38.52 6.39
CA ASN A 486 -1.45 37.75 7.12
C ASN A 486 -1.16 36.23 7.21
N ALA A 487 0.01 35.77 6.79
CA ALA A 487 0.40 34.36 6.98
C ALA A 487 0.49 34.03 8.48
N THR A 488 0.01 32.84 8.87
CA THR A 488 0.01 32.44 10.28
C THR A 488 1.44 32.34 10.83
N PRO A 489 1.69 32.69 12.10
CA PRO A 489 3.01 32.58 12.72
C PRO A 489 3.64 31.20 12.55
N ALA A 490 2.85 30.14 12.69
CA ALA A 490 3.28 28.76 12.48
C ALA A 490 3.83 28.49 11.07
N LYS A 491 3.21 29.06 10.02
CA LYS A 491 3.68 28.90 8.63
C LYS A 491 5.00 29.63 8.40
N ILE A 492 5.13 30.85 8.94
CA ILE A 492 6.37 31.64 8.86
C ILE A 492 7.50 30.91 9.59
N ALA A 493 7.23 30.45 10.81
CA ALA A 493 8.19 29.72 11.64
C ALA A 493 8.64 28.41 10.97
N ALA A 494 7.72 27.67 10.33
CA ALA A 494 8.06 26.44 9.62
C ALA A 494 9.05 26.69 8.46
N VAL A 495 8.82 27.73 7.66
CA VAL A 495 9.69 28.09 6.53
C VAL A 495 11.05 28.60 7.02
N ARG A 496 11.07 29.50 8.01
CA ARG A 496 12.31 29.98 8.64
C ARG A 496 13.11 28.87 9.30
N GLY A 497 12.43 27.89 9.89
CA GLY A 497 13.05 26.72 10.52
C GLY A 497 13.78 25.80 9.54
N TYR A 498 13.57 25.94 8.23
CA TYR A 498 14.40 25.28 7.21
C TYR A 498 15.59 26.15 6.76
N GLY A 499 15.76 27.34 7.35
CA GLY A 499 16.84 28.28 7.04
C GLY A 499 16.53 29.23 5.89
N ALA A 500 15.27 29.32 5.45
CA ALA A 500 14.87 30.24 4.39
C ALA A 500 14.67 31.67 4.92
N ILE A 501 15.02 32.65 4.09
CA ILE A 501 14.76 34.07 4.33
C ILE A 501 13.30 34.33 3.96
N VAL A 502 12.52 34.89 4.88
CA VAL A 502 11.10 35.19 4.67
C VAL A 502 10.88 36.69 4.61
N THR A 503 10.41 37.18 3.46
CA THR A 503 10.02 38.57 3.22
C THR A 503 8.50 38.68 3.23
N LEU A 504 7.96 39.56 4.08
CA LEU A 504 6.52 39.80 4.15
C LEU A 504 6.10 40.88 3.15
N CYS A 505 4.96 40.70 2.50
CA CYS A 505 4.35 41.68 1.61
C CYS A 505 2.86 41.87 1.93
N GLU A 506 2.24 42.93 1.40
CA GLU A 506 0.79 43.10 1.48
C GLU A 506 0.05 41.90 0.86
N PRO A 507 -1.13 41.52 1.36
CA PRO A 507 -1.86 40.32 0.94
C PRO A 507 -2.56 40.48 -0.43
N ILE A 508 -1.98 41.25 -1.34
CA ILE A 508 -2.47 41.52 -2.70
C ILE A 508 -1.55 40.77 -3.69
N LEU A 509 -2.08 40.31 -4.83
CA LEU A 509 -1.28 39.55 -5.80
C LEU A 509 -0.23 40.42 -6.52
N SER A 510 -0.60 41.62 -6.97
CA SER A 510 0.32 42.54 -7.66
C SER A 510 1.54 42.89 -6.81
N THR A 511 1.33 43.14 -5.52
CA THR A 511 2.41 43.47 -4.58
C THR A 511 3.36 42.29 -4.32
N ARG A 512 2.92 41.04 -4.52
CA ARG A 512 3.78 39.85 -4.40
C ARG A 512 4.76 39.75 -5.55
N GLU A 513 4.29 39.98 -6.77
CA GLU A 513 5.14 39.96 -7.97
C GLU A 513 6.16 41.11 -7.93
N GLU A 514 5.71 42.32 -7.60
CA GLU A 514 6.59 43.47 -7.40
C GLU A 514 7.63 43.22 -6.29
N THR A 515 7.20 42.68 -5.14
CA THR A 515 8.12 42.33 -4.05
C THR A 515 9.10 41.24 -4.46
N MET A 516 8.66 40.25 -5.23
CA MET A 516 9.53 39.19 -5.72
C MET A 516 10.58 39.74 -6.69
N GLN A 517 10.21 40.62 -7.62
CA GLN A 517 11.18 41.27 -8.52
C GLN A 517 12.21 42.09 -7.74
N ARG A 518 11.75 42.89 -6.77
CA ARG A 518 12.65 43.64 -5.89
C ARG A 518 13.63 42.73 -5.13
N VAL A 519 13.15 41.63 -4.53
CA VAL A 519 14.02 40.68 -3.81
C VAL A 519 15.03 40.03 -4.76
N ILE A 520 14.64 39.72 -5.99
CA ILE A 520 15.55 39.17 -7.00
C ILE A 520 16.63 40.18 -7.37
N GLU A 521 16.27 41.44 -7.59
CA GLU A 521 17.23 42.53 -7.86
C GLU A 521 18.18 42.75 -6.68
N GLU A 522 17.67 42.78 -5.45
CA GLU A 522 18.46 42.92 -4.22
C GLU A 522 19.45 41.76 -4.02
N GLU A 523 19.03 40.51 -4.24
CA GLU A 523 19.92 39.33 -4.13
C GLU A 523 20.99 39.35 -5.24
N ARG A 524 20.63 39.71 -6.49
CA ARG A 524 21.60 39.83 -7.60
C ARG A 524 22.63 40.94 -7.36
N LEU A 525 22.23 42.04 -6.71
CA LEU A 525 23.13 43.14 -6.35
C LEU A 525 24.03 42.79 -5.15
N SER A 526 23.47 42.14 -4.13
CA SER A 526 24.18 41.81 -2.89
C SER A 526 25.12 40.61 -3.04
N HIS A 527 24.79 39.71 -3.97
CA HIS A 527 25.52 38.47 -4.23
C HIS A 527 25.69 38.26 -5.75
N PRO A 528 26.48 39.10 -6.45
CA PRO A 528 26.65 39.04 -7.91
C PRO A 528 27.24 37.71 -8.42
N GLU A 529 27.93 36.96 -7.55
CA GLU A 529 28.44 35.62 -7.81
C GLU A 529 27.37 34.51 -7.74
N GLN A 530 26.20 34.79 -7.17
CA GLN A 530 25.11 33.82 -7.00
C GLN A 530 24.20 33.76 -8.23
N LEU A 531 23.78 32.54 -8.56
CA LEU A 531 22.69 32.29 -9.50
C LEU A 531 21.36 32.49 -8.77
N VAL A 532 20.51 33.40 -9.25
CA VAL A 532 19.19 33.66 -8.68
C VAL A 532 18.10 33.17 -9.64
N GLU A 533 17.34 32.16 -9.21
CA GLU A 533 16.35 31.44 -10.03
C GLU A 533 14.96 31.47 -9.39
N ILE A 534 13.93 31.62 -10.23
CA ILE A 534 12.53 31.58 -9.80
C ILE A 534 12.03 30.14 -9.90
N VAL A 535 11.43 29.65 -8.82
CA VAL A 535 10.80 28.32 -8.78
C VAL A 535 9.31 28.47 -8.43
N PRO A 536 8.42 28.65 -9.43
CA PRO A 536 7.02 28.92 -9.18
C PRO A 536 6.32 27.68 -8.58
N SER A 537 5.13 27.90 -8.01
CA SER A 537 4.37 26.83 -7.35
C SER A 537 3.49 25.99 -8.28
N TYR A 538 3.32 26.44 -9.53
CA TYR A 538 2.52 25.85 -10.59
C TYR A 538 3.07 26.29 -11.96
N ASP A 539 2.57 25.66 -13.03
CA ASP A 539 2.89 26.00 -14.44
C ASP A 539 4.41 25.97 -14.76
N ASP A 540 5.11 25.03 -14.14
CA ASP A 540 6.52 24.75 -14.41
C ASP A 540 6.70 23.25 -14.68
N PRO A 541 7.23 22.85 -15.85
CA PRO A 541 7.39 21.45 -16.23
C PRO A 541 8.20 20.63 -15.21
N ARG A 542 9.16 21.24 -14.51
CA ARG A 542 9.98 20.59 -13.47
C ARG A 542 9.15 20.33 -12.22
N ILE A 543 8.26 21.25 -11.86
CA ILE A 543 7.31 21.06 -10.75
C ILE A 543 6.29 19.98 -11.10
N ILE A 544 5.70 20.05 -12.29
CA ILE A 544 4.66 19.11 -12.75
C ILE A 544 5.23 17.68 -12.83
N SER A 545 6.38 17.50 -13.48
CA SER A 545 7.05 16.19 -13.59
C SER A 545 7.44 15.63 -12.23
N GLY A 546 8.00 16.47 -11.34
CA GLY A 546 8.32 16.07 -9.97
C GLY A 546 7.10 15.62 -9.19
N GLN A 547 5.98 16.34 -9.26
CA GLN A 547 4.73 15.93 -8.61
C GLN A 547 4.16 14.63 -9.20
N GLY A 548 4.27 14.44 -10.51
CA GLY A 548 3.82 13.22 -11.21
C GLY A 548 4.50 11.93 -10.71
N THR A 549 5.68 12.03 -10.10
CA THR A 549 6.39 10.87 -9.51
C THR A 549 5.55 10.15 -8.44
N LEU A 550 4.58 10.83 -7.83
CA LEU A 550 3.62 10.26 -6.89
C LEU A 550 2.88 9.06 -7.47
N ALA A 551 2.43 9.15 -8.73
CA ALA A 551 1.71 8.08 -9.41
C ALA A 551 2.63 6.88 -9.67
N VAL A 552 3.90 7.14 -9.98
CA VAL A 552 4.90 6.09 -10.20
C VAL A 552 5.24 5.36 -8.89
N ASP A 553 5.43 6.10 -7.80
CA ASP A 553 5.60 5.54 -6.45
C ASP A 553 4.39 4.72 -5.98
N TYR A 554 3.20 5.02 -6.50
CA TYR A 554 1.99 4.26 -6.24
C TYR A 554 1.99 2.94 -7.01
N MET A 555 2.39 2.96 -8.29
CA MET A 555 2.44 1.76 -9.15
C MET A 555 3.61 0.83 -8.82
N ILE A 556 4.76 1.36 -8.40
CA ILE A 556 5.96 0.60 -8.00
C ILE A 556 5.89 0.20 -6.51
N GLY A 557 4.92 0.73 -5.75
CA GLY A 557 4.78 0.50 -4.31
C GLY A 557 4.74 -0.99 -3.95
N ASP A 558 5.32 -1.35 -2.80
CA ASP A 558 5.20 -2.67 -2.17
C ASP A 558 3.70 -2.92 -1.93
N ASN A 559 3.03 -3.46 -2.93
CA ASN A 559 1.61 -3.74 -2.87
C ASN A 559 1.45 -4.88 -1.84
N PRO A 560 0.68 -4.72 -0.76
CA PRO A 560 0.46 -5.76 0.24
C PRO A 560 -0.09 -7.08 -0.35
N GLU A 561 -0.50 -7.06 -1.62
CA GLU A 561 -1.06 -8.20 -2.35
C GLU A 561 -0.05 -9.02 -3.13
N SER A 562 1.21 -8.61 -3.28
CA SER A 562 2.22 -9.49 -3.89
C SER A 562 2.46 -10.75 -3.07
N ASP A 563 2.06 -10.76 -1.79
CA ASP A 563 2.26 -11.87 -0.85
C ASP A 563 0.97 -12.70 -0.62
N ILE A 564 -0.14 -12.40 -1.32
CA ILE A 564 -1.42 -13.17 -1.27
C ILE A 564 -1.71 -13.82 -2.65
N ALA A 565 -0.69 -14.07 -3.47
CA ALA A 565 -0.82 -14.92 -4.67
C ALA A 565 -0.88 -16.40 -4.27
N GLY A 566 -1.89 -16.76 -3.47
CA GLY A 566 -2.12 -18.09 -2.91
C GLY A 566 -3.60 -18.40 -2.71
N ALA A 567 -4.50 -17.78 -3.50
CA ALA A 567 -5.86 -18.26 -3.72
C ALA A 567 -6.51 -17.54 -4.91
N ASN A 568 -6.58 -18.23 -6.05
CA ASN A 568 -7.40 -17.96 -7.24
C ASN A 568 -7.09 -16.70 -8.09
N GLY A 569 -6.33 -16.91 -9.18
CA GLY A 569 -6.69 -16.49 -10.54
C GLY A 569 -7.02 -15.02 -10.82
N ALA A 570 -6.04 -14.13 -10.74
CA ALA A 570 -5.98 -12.89 -11.54
C ALA A 570 -4.52 -12.38 -11.56
N GLY A 571 -3.91 -12.33 -12.74
CA GLY A 571 -2.50 -11.99 -12.91
C GLY A 571 -2.20 -10.51 -12.65
N TRP A 572 -1.55 -10.22 -11.53
CA TRP A 572 -0.77 -9.02 -11.31
C TRP A 572 0.62 -9.44 -10.84
N ALA A 573 1.55 -9.56 -11.80
CA ALA A 573 2.93 -9.92 -11.52
C ALA A 573 3.65 -8.74 -10.85
N SER A 574 3.99 -8.91 -9.58
CA SER A 574 4.96 -8.10 -8.85
C SER A 574 6.33 -8.24 -9.50
N ILE A 575 6.95 -7.10 -9.82
CA ILE A 575 8.36 -7.03 -10.21
C ILE A 575 9.20 -7.25 -8.95
N LEU A 576 9.53 -8.51 -8.68
CA LEU A 576 10.59 -8.90 -7.74
C LEU A 576 11.86 -9.13 -8.56
N VAL A 577 12.85 -8.27 -8.35
CA VAL A 577 14.20 -8.46 -8.87
C VAL A 577 14.85 -9.59 -8.07
N HIS A 578 14.67 -10.84 -8.53
CA HIS A 578 15.54 -11.94 -8.17
C HIS A 578 16.46 -12.25 -9.35
N THR A 579 17.74 -11.93 -9.20
CA THR A 579 18.80 -12.54 -10.01
C THR A 579 18.93 -14.00 -9.57
N GLY A 580 18.18 -14.89 -10.22
CA GLY A 580 18.23 -16.33 -9.99
C GLY A 580 17.65 -17.06 -11.20
N VAL A 581 18.52 -17.77 -11.92
CA VAL A 581 18.22 -18.49 -13.17
C VAL A 581 17.17 -19.58 -12.91
N TYR A 582 16.04 -19.52 -13.62
CA TYR A 582 15.09 -20.62 -13.76
C TYR A 582 15.24 -21.22 -15.17
N ASP A 583 15.65 -22.48 -15.26
CA ASP A 583 15.65 -23.27 -16.51
C ASP A 583 14.35 -24.08 -16.58
N PRO A 584 13.45 -23.80 -17.55
CA PRO A 584 12.15 -24.44 -17.65
C PRO A 584 12.15 -25.79 -18.39
N THR A 585 13.31 -26.42 -18.66
CA THR A 585 13.37 -27.56 -19.60
C THR A 585 13.36 -28.99 -19.02
N THR A 586 13.42 -29.22 -17.70
CA THR A 586 13.72 -30.60 -17.20
C THR A 586 12.60 -31.38 -16.51
N GLY A 587 11.41 -30.83 -16.23
CA GLY A 587 10.17 -31.60 -16.00
C GLY A 587 10.19 -32.86 -15.10
N ILE A 588 11.02 -32.94 -14.04
CA ILE A 588 11.08 -34.10 -13.13
C ILE A 588 10.92 -33.67 -11.66
N PRO A 589 10.07 -34.33 -10.85
CA PRO A 589 9.91 -34.04 -9.42
C PRO A 589 11.01 -34.73 -8.57
N PRO A 590 11.52 -34.13 -7.48
CA PRO A 590 12.59 -34.75 -6.71
C PRO A 590 12.04 -35.85 -5.79
N THR A 591 12.44 -37.09 -6.06
CA THR A 591 12.52 -38.16 -5.05
C THR A 591 13.99 -38.42 -4.72
N HIS A 592 14.24 -38.77 -3.45
CA HIS A 592 15.54 -39.12 -2.86
C HIS A 592 16.54 -39.82 -3.78
N ILE A 593 17.83 -39.47 -3.69
CA ILE A 593 19.01 -40.37 -3.86
C ILE A 593 20.30 -39.63 -3.39
N PRO A 594 21.34 -40.35 -2.91
CA PRO A 594 22.16 -39.97 -1.77
C PRO A 594 23.49 -39.26 -2.04
N SER A 595 24.07 -38.77 -0.94
CA SER A 595 25.41 -38.21 -0.79
C SER A 595 26.52 -39.13 -1.32
N HIS A 596 27.26 -38.68 -2.33
CA HIS A 596 28.72 -38.72 -2.41
C HIS A 596 29.18 -38.08 -3.74
N GLN A 597 30.31 -37.34 -3.67
CA GLN A 597 31.10 -36.76 -4.77
C GLN A 597 30.74 -35.32 -5.23
N ALA A 598 31.42 -34.33 -4.64
CA ALA A 598 32.23 -33.35 -5.38
C ALA A 598 33.12 -32.59 -4.38
N LYS A 599 34.41 -32.97 -4.36
CA LYS A 599 35.50 -32.21 -3.75
C LYS A 599 36.08 -31.27 -4.81
N ASP A 600 36.64 -30.16 -4.33
CA ASP A 600 37.65 -29.29 -4.97
C ASP A 600 37.25 -28.41 -6.16
N VAL A 601 36.83 -27.16 -5.88
CA VAL A 601 37.32 -25.95 -6.58
C VAL A 601 37.31 -24.77 -5.58
N GLY A 602 38.45 -24.07 -5.47
CA GLY A 602 38.82 -23.16 -4.37
C GLY A 602 38.09 -21.81 -4.28
N GLU A 603 38.03 -21.34 -3.03
CA GLU A 603 37.41 -20.10 -2.54
C GLU A 603 38.25 -18.84 -2.84
N ALA A 604 37.56 -17.71 -3.10
CA ALA A 604 38.14 -16.35 -3.05
C ALA A 604 37.27 -15.41 -2.15
N PRO A 605 37.86 -14.52 -1.32
CA PRO A 605 37.31 -14.20 0.01
C PRO A 605 36.49 -12.89 0.20
N TRP A 606 35.78 -12.34 -0.79
CA TRP A 606 35.13 -11.02 -0.59
C TRP A 606 33.77 -10.73 -1.28
N MET A 607 32.99 -11.76 -1.64
CA MET A 607 31.56 -11.57 -1.94
C MET A 607 30.69 -12.48 -1.06
N LYS A 608 30.46 -12.06 0.19
CA LYS A 608 29.30 -12.51 0.99
C LYS A 608 28.37 -11.31 1.17
N SER A 609 27.50 -11.05 0.19
CA SER A 609 26.27 -10.30 0.46
C SER A 609 25.37 -11.20 1.30
N LYS A 610 25.29 -10.93 2.61
CA LYS A 610 24.30 -11.54 3.50
C LYS A 610 22.91 -11.02 3.14
N VAL A 611 22.32 -11.54 2.06
CA VAL A 611 20.88 -11.77 2.06
C VAL A 611 20.70 -13.00 2.93
N LEU A 612 19.88 -12.92 3.99
CA LEU A 612 19.45 -14.10 4.72
C LEU A 612 18.55 -14.90 3.77
N ASP A 613 19.16 -15.73 2.92
CA ASP A 613 18.49 -16.87 2.30
C ASP A 613 18.23 -17.88 3.42
N ILE A 614 17.16 -17.66 4.17
CA ILE A 614 16.55 -18.71 4.97
C ILE A 614 15.72 -19.52 3.98
N ASP A 615 16.31 -20.61 3.50
CA ASP A 615 15.61 -21.70 2.84
C ASP A 615 14.61 -22.29 3.87
N ILE A 616 13.39 -21.73 3.93
CA ILE A 616 12.26 -22.37 4.60
C ILE A 616 11.75 -23.45 3.64
N ALA A 617 12.55 -24.49 3.45
CA ALA A 617 12.03 -25.74 2.96
C ALA A 617 11.02 -26.25 4.01
N CYS A 618 9.79 -26.52 3.57
CA CYS A 618 8.70 -27.12 4.34
C CYS A 618 9.00 -28.57 4.78
N ASN A 619 10.14 -28.82 5.39
CA ASN A 619 10.42 -30.02 6.15
C ASN A 619 10.35 -29.63 7.62
N TYR A 620 9.25 -29.94 8.28
CA TYR A 620 9.21 -30.03 9.74
C TYR A 620 10.36 -30.95 10.18
N PRO A 621 11.43 -30.45 10.84
CA PRO A 621 12.26 -31.35 11.59
C PRO A 621 11.37 -31.83 12.73
N SER A 622 11.21 -33.13 12.88
CA SER A 622 10.81 -33.70 14.15
C SER A 622 11.85 -33.22 15.18
N MET A 623 11.54 -32.13 15.90
CA MET A 623 12.43 -31.64 16.94
C MET A 623 12.51 -32.73 18.00
N SER A 624 13.71 -33.31 18.10
CA SER A 624 14.13 -34.00 19.31
C SER A 624 13.94 -33.04 20.48
N THR A 625 13.04 -33.42 21.38
CA THR A 625 12.98 -32.92 22.74
C THR A 625 14.37 -32.98 23.39
N GLU A 626 14.77 -31.94 24.13
CA GLU A 626 15.96 -31.84 25.01
C GLU A 626 17.17 -30.97 24.57
N ALA A 627 16.94 -29.78 24.03
CA ALA A 627 17.83 -28.65 24.31
C ALA A 627 17.01 -27.50 24.89
N ALA A 628 17.05 -27.32 26.22
CA ALA A 628 16.33 -26.24 26.87
C ALA A 628 16.94 -24.89 26.47
N TYR A 629 16.22 -24.09 25.71
CA TYR A 629 16.60 -22.70 25.46
C TYR A 629 16.66 -21.94 26.80
N LYS A 630 17.70 -21.10 26.98
CA LYS A 630 17.88 -20.27 28.19
C LYS A 630 16.67 -19.36 28.46
N HIS A 631 15.98 -18.94 27.40
CA HIS A 631 14.83 -18.05 27.45
C HIS A 631 13.61 -18.68 26.79
N ALA A 632 12.45 -18.13 27.12
CA ALA A 632 11.16 -18.59 26.64
C ALA A 632 10.92 -18.36 25.13
N ALA A 633 11.74 -17.51 24.49
CA ALA A 633 11.77 -17.30 23.05
C ALA A 633 13.21 -17.01 22.59
N SER A 634 13.48 -17.24 21.30
CA SER A 634 14.78 -17.04 20.66
C SER A 634 14.67 -16.18 19.40
N VAL A 635 15.81 -15.76 18.84
CA VAL A 635 15.84 -15.10 17.52
C VAL A 635 15.25 -16.00 16.41
N SER A 636 15.42 -17.32 16.50
CA SER A 636 14.83 -18.27 15.55
C SER A 636 13.30 -18.23 15.59
N ASP A 637 12.71 -18.16 16.79
CA ASP A 637 11.25 -18.04 16.95
C ASP A 637 10.73 -16.72 16.37
N VAL A 638 11.50 -15.63 16.50
CA VAL A 638 11.16 -14.34 15.87
C VAL A 638 11.17 -14.46 14.34
N LEU A 639 12.16 -15.13 13.76
CA LEU A 639 12.25 -15.31 12.30
C LEU A 639 11.13 -16.22 11.77
N LEU A 640 10.76 -17.26 12.51
CA LEU A 640 9.59 -18.08 12.21
C LEU A 640 8.30 -17.26 12.27
N ALA A 641 8.12 -16.47 13.33
CA ALA A 641 6.97 -15.59 13.48
C ALA A 641 6.87 -14.57 12.32
N LEU A 642 8.00 -14.02 11.85
CA LEU A 642 8.05 -13.10 10.71
C LEU A 642 7.47 -13.74 9.45
N GLY A 643 7.87 -14.98 9.15
CA GLY A 643 7.32 -15.73 8.01
C GLY A 643 5.82 -15.98 8.14
N MET A 644 5.33 -16.31 9.33
CA MET A 644 3.92 -16.63 9.58
C MET A 644 2.99 -15.41 9.46
N ILE A 645 3.40 -14.27 10.01
CA ILE A 645 2.50 -13.11 10.12
C ILE A 645 2.55 -12.17 8.91
N ARG A 646 3.50 -12.34 7.97
CA ARG A 646 3.79 -11.37 6.90
C ARG A 646 2.56 -10.94 6.09
N SER A 647 1.70 -11.89 5.72
CA SER A 647 0.46 -11.63 4.97
C SER A 647 -0.69 -11.06 5.81
N HIS A 648 -0.53 -11.04 7.14
CA HIS A 648 -1.57 -10.67 8.09
C HIS A 648 -1.33 -9.28 8.71
N VAL A 649 -0.12 -8.74 8.67
CA VAL A 649 0.24 -7.43 9.22
C VAL A 649 0.85 -6.51 8.14
N HIS A 650 0.85 -5.19 8.37
CA HIS A 650 1.58 -4.28 7.50
C HIS A 650 3.08 -4.33 7.81
N ARG A 651 3.92 -4.35 6.78
CA ARG A 651 5.33 -3.93 6.91
C ARG A 651 5.35 -2.42 7.09
N THR A 652 5.38 -1.96 8.33
CA THR A 652 5.23 -0.52 8.65
C THR A 652 6.42 0.28 8.12
N PRO A 653 6.21 1.55 7.72
CA PRO A 653 7.28 2.37 7.18
C PRO A 653 8.28 2.79 8.26
N VAL A 654 9.49 3.10 7.81
CA VAL A 654 10.47 3.87 8.60
C VAL A 654 10.45 5.33 8.17
N MET A 655 10.49 6.24 9.13
CA MET A 655 10.54 7.68 8.88
C MET A 655 11.83 8.29 9.44
N THR A 656 12.22 9.44 8.89
CA THR A 656 13.32 10.26 9.39
C THR A 656 12.85 11.70 9.57
N SER A 657 13.54 12.47 10.39
CA SER A 657 13.23 13.88 10.60
C SER A 657 14.52 14.68 10.78
N THR A 658 14.82 15.56 9.83
CA THR A 658 15.99 16.44 9.90
C THR A 658 15.94 17.36 11.13
N THR A 659 14.75 17.82 11.52
CA THR A 659 14.61 18.60 12.76
C THR A 659 14.89 17.73 13.99
N ALA A 660 14.46 16.47 14.01
CA ALA A 660 14.73 15.58 15.14
C ALA A 660 16.21 15.22 15.25
N ASP A 661 16.88 14.97 14.12
CA ASP A 661 18.34 14.74 14.05
C ASP A 661 19.11 15.93 14.67
N GLN A 662 18.71 17.15 14.33
CA GLN A 662 19.32 18.38 14.88
C GLN A 662 19.09 18.50 16.39
N LEU A 663 17.85 18.30 16.86
CA LEU A 663 17.54 18.36 18.28
C LEU A 663 18.33 17.32 19.08
N ALA A 664 18.45 16.09 18.55
CA ALA A 664 19.21 15.03 19.18
C ALA A 664 20.72 15.30 19.19
N THR A 665 21.26 15.88 18.11
CA THR A 665 22.66 16.30 17.98
C THR A 665 22.99 17.43 18.96
N ASN A 666 22.13 18.46 19.01
CA ASN A 666 22.28 19.59 19.92
C ASN A 666 22.18 19.19 21.40
N ALA A 667 21.48 18.10 21.71
CA ALA A 667 21.39 17.57 23.06
C ALA A 667 22.69 16.87 23.52
N GLN A 668 23.62 16.53 22.60
CA GLN A 668 24.87 15.86 22.95
C GLN A 668 25.98 16.85 23.35
N GLN A 669 26.85 16.43 24.28
CA GLN A 669 28.06 17.18 24.59
C GLN A 669 28.97 17.26 23.36
N GLY A 670 29.51 18.44 23.07
CA GLY A 670 30.37 18.67 21.91
C GLY A 670 29.65 18.60 20.55
N ASN A 671 28.32 18.53 20.54
CA ASN A 671 27.49 18.48 19.32
C ASN A 671 27.80 17.27 18.43
N PHE A 672 28.08 16.10 19.04
CA PHE A 672 28.33 14.86 18.31
C PHE A 672 27.13 14.50 17.41
N PRO A 673 27.33 14.20 16.11
CA PRO A 673 26.22 13.96 15.19
C PRO A 673 25.37 12.74 15.56
N VAL A 674 24.07 12.94 15.72
CA VAL A 674 23.08 11.89 15.96
C VAL A 674 22.02 11.91 14.87
N GLN A 675 21.68 10.73 14.33
CA GLN A 675 20.63 10.56 13.34
C GLN A 675 19.54 9.63 13.87
N LEU A 676 18.29 10.06 13.78
CA LEU A 676 17.13 9.32 14.25
C LEU A 676 16.41 8.64 13.09
N VAL A 677 15.97 7.41 13.33
CA VAL A 677 15.10 6.64 12.44
C VAL A 677 13.91 6.17 13.26
N PHE A 678 12.70 6.22 12.71
CA PHE A 678 11.47 5.94 13.46
C PHE A 678 10.70 4.79 12.82
N LYS A 679 10.43 3.71 13.57
CA LYS A 679 9.58 2.59 13.12
C LYS A 679 8.13 2.87 13.51
N CYS A 680 7.27 3.10 12.52
CA CYS A 680 5.93 3.66 12.71
C CYS A 680 4.85 2.59 12.93
N GLU A 681 4.88 1.90 14.08
CA GLU A 681 3.84 0.90 14.45
C GLU A 681 2.48 1.54 14.79
N ASN A 682 2.40 2.87 14.93
CA ASN A 682 1.12 3.59 14.94
C ASN A 682 0.33 3.48 13.61
N LEU A 683 1.00 3.12 12.50
CA LEU A 683 0.38 2.88 11.19
C LEU A 683 0.08 1.40 10.91
N GLN A 684 0.31 0.54 11.90
CA GLN A 684 -0.03 -0.87 11.83
C GLN A 684 -1.56 -1.05 11.82
N LYS A 685 -2.05 -2.23 11.40
CA LYS A 685 -3.44 -2.65 11.68
C LYS A 685 -3.74 -2.47 13.17
N ILE A 686 -4.97 -2.07 13.49
CA ILE A 686 -5.42 -1.67 14.83
C ILE A 686 -4.66 -0.48 15.47
N GLY A 687 -3.77 0.19 14.75
CA GLY A 687 -3.06 1.40 15.20
C GLY A 687 -1.91 1.17 16.17
N ALA A 688 -1.42 -0.07 16.33
CA ALA A 688 -0.33 -0.41 17.26
C ALA A 688 0.36 -1.75 16.93
N PHE A 689 1.58 -1.94 17.46
CA PHE A 689 2.40 -3.14 17.25
C PHE A 689 1.75 -4.46 17.72
N LYS A 690 0.80 -4.39 18.67
CA LYS A 690 0.23 -5.55 19.38
C LYS A 690 -0.36 -6.62 18.44
N ILE A 691 -0.78 -6.24 17.23
CA ILE A 691 -1.29 -7.18 16.23
C ILE A 691 -0.28 -8.25 15.84
N ARG A 692 1.02 -7.95 15.87
CA ARG A 692 2.07 -8.88 15.45
C ARG A 692 2.10 -10.11 16.35
N GLY A 693 2.23 -9.90 17.66
CA GLY A 693 2.16 -10.97 18.65
C GLY A 693 0.82 -11.69 18.68
N ALA A 694 -0.30 -10.95 18.66
CA ALA A 694 -1.64 -11.57 18.69
C ALA A 694 -1.87 -12.50 17.49
N THR A 695 -1.47 -12.07 16.30
CA THR A 695 -1.54 -12.89 15.08
C THR A 695 -0.63 -14.10 15.17
N ASN A 696 0.63 -13.92 15.59
CA ASN A 696 1.56 -15.04 15.73
C ASN A 696 1.04 -16.09 16.73
N ALA A 697 0.51 -15.65 17.88
CA ALA A 697 -0.07 -16.54 18.88
C ALA A 697 -1.23 -17.38 18.31
N ILE A 698 -2.17 -16.75 17.61
CA ILE A 698 -3.30 -17.45 16.99
C ILE A 698 -2.83 -18.45 15.92
N LEU A 699 -1.93 -18.03 15.03
CA LEU A 699 -1.43 -18.90 13.96
C LEU A 699 -0.66 -20.10 14.52
N GLN A 700 0.15 -19.91 15.56
CA GLN A 700 0.84 -21.03 16.23
C GLN A 700 -0.12 -21.97 16.96
N ILE A 701 -1.20 -21.46 17.57
CA ILE A 701 -2.26 -22.31 18.17
C ILE A 701 -2.89 -23.20 17.08
N LEU A 702 -3.24 -22.61 15.94
CA LEU A 702 -3.85 -23.34 14.82
C LEU A 702 -2.86 -24.36 14.22
N GLN A 703 -1.60 -24.00 14.06
CA GLN A 703 -0.55 -24.89 13.55
C GLN A 703 -0.31 -26.08 14.49
N SER A 704 -0.39 -25.86 15.81
CA SER A 704 -0.24 -26.92 16.82
C SER A 704 -1.44 -27.88 16.86
N HIS A 705 -2.55 -27.54 16.18
CA HIS A 705 -3.77 -28.36 16.09
C HIS A 705 -4.19 -28.55 14.62
N PRO A 706 -3.36 -29.23 13.81
CA PRO A 706 -3.62 -29.38 12.37
C PRO A 706 -4.94 -30.10 12.10
N GLY A 707 -5.71 -29.61 11.12
CA GLY A 707 -7.01 -30.16 10.75
C GLY A 707 -8.21 -29.61 11.54
N ARG A 708 -8.00 -28.81 12.60
CA ARG A 708 -9.11 -28.06 13.20
C ARG A 708 -9.56 -26.93 12.31
N ASN A 709 -10.88 -26.74 12.20
CA ASN A 709 -11.46 -25.55 11.60
C ASN A 709 -11.12 -24.33 12.48
N PRO A 710 -10.55 -23.23 11.96
CA PRO A 710 -10.31 -22.01 12.73
C PRO A 710 -11.54 -21.48 13.48
N ALA A 711 -12.76 -21.72 12.96
CA ALA A 711 -14.01 -21.37 13.63
C ALA A 711 -14.26 -22.14 14.94
N SER A 712 -13.51 -23.21 15.20
CA SER A 712 -13.53 -23.98 16.45
C SER A 712 -12.54 -23.46 17.51
N LEU A 713 -11.80 -22.38 17.24
CA LEU A 713 -10.93 -21.72 18.20
C LEU A 713 -11.64 -20.52 18.84
N THR A 714 -11.62 -20.47 20.17
CA THR A 714 -12.00 -19.30 20.97
C THR A 714 -10.78 -18.82 21.76
N VAL A 715 -10.33 -17.61 21.48
CA VAL A 715 -9.24 -16.97 22.23
C VAL A 715 -9.79 -16.01 23.28
N VAL A 716 -9.16 -16.00 24.46
CA VAL A 716 -9.59 -15.23 25.61
C VAL A 716 -8.45 -14.36 26.15
N THR A 717 -8.73 -13.11 26.49
CA THR A 717 -7.79 -12.24 27.22
C THR A 717 -8.55 -11.23 28.08
N HIS A 718 -7.89 -10.70 29.11
CA HIS A 718 -8.30 -9.45 29.76
C HIS A 718 -7.43 -8.29 29.26
N SER A 719 -8.04 -7.26 28.67
CA SER A 719 -7.36 -6.03 28.25
C SER A 719 -8.41 -4.98 27.88
N SER A 720 -8.16 -3.72 28.22
CA SER A 720 -9.01 -2.59 27.81
C SER A 720 -8.44 -1.78 26.64
N GLY A 721 -7.27 -2.15 26.10
CA GLY A 721 -6.47 -1.31 25.20
C GLY A 721 -6.02 -2.00 23.90
N ASN A 722 -4.79 -1.68 23.46
CA ASN A 722 -4.24 -2.11 22.17
C ASN A 722 -4.24 -3.64 21.97
N HIS A 723 -4.04 -4.44 23.03
CA HIS A 723 -4.06 -5.90 22.92
C HIS A 723 -5.47 -6.46 22.68
N ALA A 724 -6.51 -5.88 23.29
CA ALA A 724 -7.89 -6.27 23.06
C ALA A 724 -8.29 -6.11 21.58
N GLN A 725 -7.93 -4.96 20.99
CA GLN A 725 -8.17 -4.71 19.57
C GLN A 725 -7.37 -5.67 18.68
N ALA A 726 -6.10 -5.89 19.01
CA ALA A 726 -5.23 -6.81 18.27
C ALA A 726 -5.77 -8.24 18.26
N LEU A 727 -6.14 -8.78 19.42
CA LEU A 727 -6.65 -10.14 19.52
C LEU A 727 -8.01 -10.29 18.82
N ALA A 728 -8.91 -9.33 19.01
CA ALA A 728 -10.20 -9.30 18.33
C ALA A 728 -10.05 -9.29 16.80
N TYR A 729 -9.18 -8.41 16.28
CA TYR A 729 -8.90 -8.33 14.85
C TYR A 729 -8.25 -9.60 14.30
N ALA A 730 -7.22 -10.11 14.98
CA ALA A 730 -6.50 -11.30 14.55
C ALA A 730 -7.42 -12.53 14.52
N ALA A 731 -8.22 -12.75 15.57
CA ALA A 731 -9.20 -13.83 15.62
C ALA A 731 -10.19 -13.75 14.45
N ARG A 732 -10.77 -12.57 14.20
CA ARG A 732 -11.67 -12.36 13.07
C ARG A 732 -11.02 -12.63 11.72
N SER A 733 -9.74 -12.26 11.55
CA SER A 733 -9.04 -12.46 10.27
C SER A 733 -8.87 -13.92 9.87
N VAL A 734 -8.82 -14.84 10.84
CA VAL A 734 -8.73 -16.29 10.60
C VAL A 734 -10.06 -17.01 10.78
N GLY A 735 -11.13 -16.30 11.15
CA GLY A 735 -12.45 -16.87 11.43
C GLY A 735 -12.63 -17.45 12.85
N ALA A 736 -11.68 -17.22 13.75
CA ALA A 736 -11.76 -17.61 15.16
C ALA A 736 -12.63 -16.64 15.98
N ARG A 737 -13.06 -17.08 17.16
CA ARG A 737 -13.83 -16.29 18.13
C ARG A 737 -12.89 -15.63 19.13
N ALA A 738 -13.23 -14.42 19.59
CA ALA A 738 -12.50 -13.72 20.63
C ALA A 738 -13.43 -13.27 21.76
N CYS A 739 -13.09 -13.63 22.99
CA CYS A 739 -13.74 -13.17 24.22
C CYS A 739 -12.79 -12.23 24.98
N ILE A 740 -13.20 -10.98 25.16
CA ILE A 740 -12.37 -9.91 25.73
C ILE A 740 -12.99 -9.43 27.03
N ILE A 741 -12.23 -9.53 28.11
CA ILE A 741 -12.63 -9.03 29.44
C ILE A 741 -12.12 -7.60 29.59
N MET A 742 -13.04 -6.66 29.80
CA MET A 742 -12.76 -5.22 29.94
C MET A 742 -13.32 -4.72 31.28
N PRO A 743 -12.68 -3.73 31.93
CA PRO A 743 -13.25 -3.10 33.12
C PRO A 743 -14.47 -2.26 32.75
N SER A 744 -15.42 -2.11 33.67
CA SER A 744 -16.66 -1.34 33.51
C SER A 744 -16.42 0.14 33.26
N ASN A 745 -15.28 0.68 33.72
CA ASN A 745 -14.84 2.06 33.46
C ASN A 745 -14.04 2.24 32.15
N ALA A 746 -13.91 1.20 31.30
CA ALA A 746 -13.31 1.36 29.98
C ALA A 746 -14.14 2.36 29.15
N THR A 747 -13.46 3.23 28.40
CA THR A 747 -14.17 4.25 27.62
C THR A 747 -15.09 3.62 26.58
N PRO A 748 -16.27 4.21 26.29
CA PRO A 748 -17.18 3.68 25.29
C PRO A 748 -16.53 3.46 23.92
N ALA A 749 -15.60 4.33 23.53
CA ALA A 749 -14.83 4.19 22.29
C ALA A 749 -13.97 2.92 22.26
N LYS A 750 -13.27 2.58 23.36
CA LYS A 750 -12.45 1.37 23.48
C LYS A 750 -13.32 0.10 23.40
N ILE A 751 -14.48 0.10 24.05
CA ILE A 751 -15.44 -1.01 23.99
C ILE A 751 -16.01 -1.16 22.56
N ALA A 752 -16.41 -0.05 21.94
CA ALA A 752 -16.96 -0.04 20.58
C ALA A 752 -15.96 -0.55 19.55
N ALA A 753 -14.67 -0.18 19.65
CA ALA A 753 -13.62 -0.67 18.75
C ALA A 753 -13.49 -2.20 18.79
N VAL A 754 -13.43 -2.78 20.00
CA VAL A 754 -13.31 -4.23 20.18
C VAL A 754 -14.55 -4.96 19.66
N ARG A 755 -15.76 -4.45 19.95
CA ARG A 755 -17.02 -4.99 19.42
C ARG A 755 -17.10 -4.87 17.89
N GLY A 756 -16.61 -3.77 17.31
CA GLY A 756 -16.55 -3.56 15.86
C GLY A 756 -15.68 -4.58 15.13
N TYR A 757 -14.69 -5.16 15.82
CA TYR A 757 -13.91 -6.29 15.33
C TYR A 757 -14.58 -7.66 15.54
N GLY A 758 -15.81 -7.71 16.07
CA GLY A 758 -16.61 -8.93 16.21
C GLY A 758 -16.31 -9.73 17.48
N ALA A 759 -15.57 -9.16 18.43
CA ALA A 759 -15.29 -9.81 19.71
C ALA A 759 -16.46 -9.68 20.70
N ILE A 760 -16.58 -10.68 21.57
CA ILE A 760 -17.53 -10.70 22.68
C ILE A 760 -16.87 -10.00 23.86
N VAL A 761 -17.49 -8.93 24.35
CA VAL A 761 -16.94 -8.13 25.47
C VAL A 761 -17.72 -8.43 26.74
N THR A 762 -17.00 -8.88 27.77
CA THR A 762 -17.52 -9.08 29.13
C THR A 762 -16.95 -8.00 30.05
N LEU A 763 -17.82 -7.26 30.72
CA LEU A 763 -17.41 -6.21 31.67
C LEU A 763 -17.15 -6.79 33.06
N CYS A 764 -16.19 -6.21 33.79
CA CYS A 764 -15.83 -6.57 35.16
C CYS A 764 -15.47 -5.32 35.99
N GLU A 765 -15.29 -5.46 37.29
CA GLU A 765 -14.80 -4.38 38.14
C GLU A 765 -13.38 -3.93 37.75
N PRO A 766 -13.01 -2.65 37.94
CA PRO A 766 -11.75 -2.06 37.45
C PRO A 766 -10.52 -2.42 38.30
N VAL A 767 -10.43 -3.67 38.77
CA VAL A 767 -9.31 -4.20 39.56
C VAL A 767 -8.77 -5.47 38.90
N LEU A 768 -7.47 -5.76 39.09
CA LEU A 768 -6.81 -6.89 38.42
C LEU A 768 -7.43 -8.24 38.81
N SER A 769 -7.72 -8.46 40.09
CA SER A 769 -8.33 -9.69 40.60
C SER A 769 -9.68 -9.99 39.93
N ALA A 770 -10.54 -8.98 39.78
CA ALA A 770 -11.84 -9.14 39.12
C ALA A 770 -11.71 -9.48 37.63
N ARG A 771 -10.67 -8.96 36.95
CA ARG A 771 -10.38 -9.29 35.55
C ARG A 771 -9.98 -10.76 35.39
N GLU A 772 -9.10 -11.24 36.27
CA GLU A 772 -8.64 -12.62 36.27
C GLU A 772 -9.79 -13.59 36.61
N GLU A 773 -10.56 -13.30 37.66
CA GLU A 773 -11.73 -14.09 38.05
C GLU A 773 -12.77 -14.15 36.92
N THR A 774 -13.09 -13.00 36.32
CA THR A 774 -14.04 -12.93 35.20
C THR A 774 -13.53 -13.70 33.98
N MET A 775 -12.22 -13.62 33.69
CA MET A 775 -11.62 -14.39 32.61
C MET A 775 -11.74 -15.90 32.85
N HIS A 776 -11.42 -16.37 34.06
CA HIS A 776 -11.56 -17.79 34.42
C HIS A 776 -13.01 -18.27 34.30
N ARG A 777 -13.97 -17.47 34.77
CA ARG A 777 -15.40 -17.76 34.62
C ARG A 777 -15.81 -17.88 33.15
N VAL A 778 -15.42 -16.92 32.31
CA VAL A 778 -15.74 -16.93 30.86
C VAL A 778 -15.12 -18.14 30.16
N ILE A 779 -13.91 -18.54 30.52
CA ILE A 779 -13.26 -19.73 29.95
C ILE A 779 -14.05 -20.99 30.28
N GLU A 780 -14.48 -21.13 31.54
CA GLU A 780 -15.28 -22.29 31.96
C GLU A 780 -16.65 -22.31 31.27
N GLU A 781 -17.32 -21.16 31.20
CA GLU A 781 -18.58 -21.01 30.47
C GLU A 781 -18.44 -21.38 28.98
N GLU A 782 -17.39 -20.92 28.30
CA GLU A 782 -17.15 -21.25 26.89
C GLU A 782 -16.84 -22.74 26.70
N ARG A 783 -16.09 -23.38 27.61
CA ARG A 783 -15.81 -24.82 27.56
C ARG A 783 -17.06 -25.68 27.78
N VAL A 784 -17.97 -25.24 28.65
CA VAL A 784 -19.25 -25.92 28.90
C VAL A 784 -20.23 -25.72 27.76
N LEU A 785 -20.35 -24.49 27.24
CA LEU A 785 -21.30 -24.17 26.16
C LEU A 785 -20.87 -24.74 24.81
N ARG A 786 -19.56 -24.94 24.60
CA ARG A 786 -18.97 -25.35 23.32
C ARG A 786 -17.83 -26.36 23.54
N PRO A 787 -18.16 -27.59 24.01
CA PRO A 787 -17.16 -28.59 24.39
C PRO A 787 -16.25 -29.04 23.22
N GLU A 788 -16.70 -28.86 21.98
CA GLU A 788 -15.94 -29.12 20.77
C GLU A 788 -14.89 -28.02 20.45
N GLN A 789 -15.01 -26.83 21.04
CA GLN A 789 -14.11 -25.71 20.80
C GLN A 789 -12.83 -25.80 21.63
N LEU A 790 -11.74 -25.37 21.02
CA LEU A 790 -10.49 -25.11 21.71
C LEU A 790 -10.56 -23.71 22.33
N VAL A 791 -10.43 -23.60 23.65
CA VAL A 791 -10.45 -22.32 24.37
C VAL A 791 -9.06 -22.03 24.93
N GLU A 792 -8.41 -20.99 24.40
CA GLU A 792 -7.01 -20.64 24.69
C GLU A 792 -6.88 -19.23 25.27
N ILE A 793 -6.01 -19.07 26.27
CA ILE A 793 -5.63 -17.76 26.80
C ILE A 793 -4.51 -17.18 25.95
N VAL A 794 -4.65 -15.93 25.54
CA VAL A 794 -3.59 -15.20 24.81
C VAL A 794 -3.21 -13.94 25.60
N PRO A 795 -2.17 -14.02 26.46
CA PRO A 795 -1.72 -12.90 27.28
C PRO A 795 -1.26 -11.70 26.45
N SER A 796 -1.16 -10.53 27.10
CA SER A 796 -0.80 -9.30 26.39
C SER A 796 0.70 -9.07 26.17
N TYR A 797 1.56 -9.80 26.88
CA TYR A 797 3.03 -9.69 26.75
C TYR A 797 3.81 -10.92 27.24
N ASP A 798 3.41 -11.57 28.33
CA ASP A 798 4.20 -12.64 28.99
C ASP A 798 3.91 -14.02 28.38
N ASP A 799 4.15 -14.15 27.08
CA ASP A 799 3.91 -15.38 26.31
C ASP A 799 4.97 -15.51 25.19
N PRO A 800 5.62 -16.67 24.99
CA PRO A 800 6.62 -16.88 23.95
C PRO A 800 6.18 -16.47 22.54
N ARG A 801 4.93 -16.77 22.20
CA ARG A 801 4.31 -16.51 20.89
C ARG A 801 4.07 -15.01 20.71
N ILE A 802 3.70 -14.32 21.80
CA ILE A 802 3.58 -12.87 21.80
C ILE A 802 4.96 -12.24 21.61
N ILE A 803 5.96 -12.61 22.44
CA ILE A 803 7.33 -12.06 22.41
C ILE A 803 7.95 -12.22 21.02
N SER A 804 7.94 -13.44 20.47
CA SER A 804 8.48 -13.73 19.13
C SER A 804 7.77 -12.93 18.03
N GLY A 805 6.43 -12.84 18.09
CA GLY A 805 5.65 -12.03 17.16
C GLY A 805 5.98 -10.55 17.24
N GLN A 806 6.16 -9.98 18.44
CA GLN A 806 6.56 -8.56 18.55
C GLN A 806 7.97 -8.32 18.01
N GLY A 807 8.90 -9.25 18.20
CA GLY A 807 10.28 -9.13 17.71
C GLY A 807 10.39 -8.98 16.19
N THR A 808 9.38 -9.41 15.43
CA THR A 808 9.36 -9.27 13.96
C THR A 808 9.52 -7.81 13.51
N LEU A 809 9.05 -6.85 14.30
CA LEU A 809 9.19 -5.43 13.98
C LEU A 809 10.66 -4.99 13.96
N ALA A 810 11.51 -5.55 14.82
CA ALA A 810 12.92 -5.20 14.88
C ALA A 810 13.70 -5.78 13.70
N VAL A 811 13.31 -6.96 13.20
CA VAL A 811 13.88 -7.54 11.97
C VAL A 811 13.61 -6.60 10.79
N GLU A 812 12.35 -6.20 10.59
CA GLU A 812 11.98 -5.23 9.55
C GLU A 812 12.71 -3.89 9.75
N PHE A 813 12.81 -3.41 11.00
CA PHE A 813 13.39 -2.11 11.28
C PHE A 813 14.88 -2.05 10.95
N LEU A 814 15.65 -3.08 11.32
CA LEU A 814 17.08 -3.16 10.98
C LEU A 814 17.30 -3.17 9.48
N GLU A 815 16.54 -3.99 8.76
CA GLU A 815 16.60 -4.11 7.30
C GLU A 815 16.26 -2.78 6.62
N GLN A 816 15.15 -2.14 7.01
CA GLN A 816 14.71 -0.88 6.43
C GLN A 816 15.67 0.28 6.75
N ALA A 817 16.25 0.31 7.94
CA ALA A 817 17.22 1.32 8.34
C ALA A 817 18.52 1.22 7.52
N GLU A 818 18.97 0.00 7.23
CA GLU A 818 20.10 -0.25 6.34
C GLU A 818 19.79 0.18 4.89
N GLN A 819 18.59 -0.14 4.39
CA GLN A 819 18.14 0.26 3.04
C GLN A 819 18.14 1.77 2.81
N ILE A 820 17.90 2.58 3.85
CA ILE A 820 17.95 4.05 3.77
C ILE A 820 19.33 4.64 4.11
N GLY A 821 20.36 3.80 4.28
CA GLY A 821 21.72 4.23 4.59
C GLY A 821 21.93 4.70 6.04
N ARG A 822 21.05 4.32 6.97
CA ARG A 822 21.15 4.63 8.40
C ARG A 822 21.15 3.36 9.27
N PRO A 823 22.11 2.43 9.10
CA PRO A 823 22.14 1.19 9.87
C PRO A 823 22.20 1.49 11.38
N LEU A 824 21.29 0.90 12.16
CA LEU A 824 21.07 1.28 13.56
C LEU A 824 22.21 0.86 14.50
N ASP A 825 22.72 1.79 15.30
CA ASP A 825 23.67 1.51 16.38
C ASP A 825 22.97 1.28 17.72
N VAL A 826 21.83 1.95 17.91
CA VAL A 826 21.00 1.88 19.10
C VAL A 826 19.56 1.61 18.66
N LEU A 827 18.86 0.69 19.32
CA LEU A 827 17.42 0.46 19.20
C LEU A 827 16.76 0.78 20.54
N ILE A 828 15.85 1.75 20.55
CA ILE A 828 15.11 2.15 21.75
C ILE A 828 13.60 1.89 21.58
N THR A 829 13.01 1.24 22.57
CA THR A 829 11.58 0.89 22.58
C THR A 829 10.93 1.30 23.92
N PRO A 830 9.65 1.72 23.92
CA PRO A 830 8.96 1.93 25.19
C PRO A 830 8.73 0.59 25.89
N ILE A 831 8.73 0.61 27.22
CA ILE A 831 8.53 -0.58 28.05
C ILE A 831 7.34 -0.42 29.01
N GLY A 832 6.48 -1.43 29.00
CA GLY A 832 5.54 -1.75 30.08
C GLY A 832 5.82 -3.20 30.50
N GLY A 833 4.96 -4.15 30.13
CA GLY A 833 5.19 -5.58 30.45
C GLY A 833 6.39 -6.26 29.79
N GLY A 834 7.20 -5.54 29.01
CA GLY A 834 8.47 -6.02 28.45
C GLY A 834 8.37 -6.90 27.21
N GLY A 835 7.19 -7.32 26.75
CA GLY A 835 7.05 -8.25 25.63
C GLY A 835 7.64 -7.73 24.29
N MET A 836 7.43 -6.44 23.99
CA MET A 836 8.02 -5.81 22.81
C MET A 836 9.54 -5.66 22.94
N LEU A 837 10.03 -5.07 24.03
CA LEU A 837 11.46 -4.90 24.27
C LEU A 837 12.20 -6.24 24.23
N SER A 838 11.63 -7.29 24.83
CA SER A 838 12.20 -8.64 24.82
C SER A 838 12.32 -9.19 23.40
N GLY A 839 11.23 -9.19 22.62
CA GLY A 839 11.26 -9.66 21.24
C GLY A 839 12.21 -8.87 20.35
N CYS A 840 12.20 -7.54 20.49
CA CYS A 840 13.10 -6.65 19.78
C CYS A 840 14.57 -6.89 20.16
N SER A 841 14.86 -7.12 21.44
CA SER A 841 16.23 -7.36 21.92
C SER A 841 16.80 -8.68 21.40
N LEU A 842 16.00 -9.75 21.39
CA LEU A 842 16.37 -11.05 20.82
C LEU A 842 16.69 -10.92 19.32
N ALA A 843 15.82 -10.25 18.57
CA ALA A 843 16.02 -10.01 17.15
C ALA A 843 17.26 -9.14 16.89
N ALA A 844 17.37 -8.02 17.60
CA ALA A 844 18.41 -7.04 17.36
C ALA A 844 19.80 -7.59 17.69
N THR A 845 19.98 -8.15 18.88
CA THR A 845 21.28 -8.70 19.30
C THR A 845 21.65 -9.97 18.52
N GLY A 846 20.66 -10.78 18.13
CA GLY A 846 20.88 -11.98 17.31
C GLY A 846 21.27 -11.68 15.86
N LEU A 847 20.69 -10.65 15.25
CA LEU A 847 20.95 -10.28 13.85
C LEU A 847 22.13 -9.30 13.68
N LYS A 848 22.31 -8.39 14.63
CA LYS A 848 23.38 -7.39 14.64
C LYS A 848 24.13 -7.40 15.98
N PRO A 849 25.13 -8.29 16.14
CA PRO A 849 25.98 -8.30 17.32
C PRO A 849 26.60 -6.92 17.57
N GLY A 850 26.52 -6.45 18.81
CA GLY A 850 27.05 -5.14 19.23
C GLY A 850 26.08 -3.96 19.12
N ILE A 851 24.87 -4.14 18.55
CA ILE A 851 23.82 -3.13 18.65
C ILE A 851 23.44 -2.91 20.12
N LYS A 852 23.16 -1.65 20.48
CA LYS A 852 22.69 -1.28 21.81
C LYS A 852 21.17 -1.32 21.88
N VAL A 853 20.61 -2.04 22.85
CA VAL A 853 19.16 -2.12 23.04
C VAL A 853 18.76 -1.41 24.31
N VAL A 854 17.79 -0.51 24.22
CA VAL A 854 17.41 0.41 25.30
C VAL A 854 15.91 0.38 25.55
N GLY A 855 15.51 0.28 26.81
CA GLY A 855 14.13 0.49 27.28
C GLY A 855 13.86 1.95 27.64
N ALA A 856 12.65 2.43 27.40
CA ALA A 856 12.21 3.77 27.77
C ALA A 856 10.90 3.75 28.56
N GLU A 857 10.89 4.34 29.74
CA GLU A 857 9.76 4.32 30.68
C GLU A 857 9.32 5.74 31.10
N PRO A 858 8.04 5.96 31.42
CA PRO A 858 7.62 7.15 32.14
C PRO A 858 8.23 7.15 33.54
N ALA A 859 8.71 8.30 34.02
CA ALA A 859 9.25 8.41 35.38
C ALA A 859 8.21 8.06 36.45
N GLY A 860 6.92 8.31 36.18
CA GLY A 860 5.80 7.95 37.06
C GLY A 860 5.42 6.46 37.08
N SER A 861 6.06 5.63 36.26
CA SER A 861 5.89 4.17 36.21
C SER A 861 7.22 3.47 35.88
N GLY A 862 8.31 3.88 36.53
CA GLY A 862 9.67 3.39 36.27
C GLY A 862 10.02 2.06 36.93
N ASP A 863 9.10 1.10 36.99
CA ASP A 863 9.35 -0.18 37.67
C ASP A 863 10.33 -1.08 36.91
N ALA A 864 10.36 -1.09 35.58
CA ALA A 864 11.39 -1.82 34.85
C ALA A 864 12.77 -1.16 34.97
N TYR A 865 12.84 0.17 34.99
CA TYR A 865 14.07 0.92 35.27
C TYR A 865 14.67 0.52 36.62
N GLU A 866 13.85 0.52 37.67
CA GLU A 866 14.29 0.08 39.00
C GLU A 866 14.68 -1.40 39.00
N SER A 867 13.87 -2.26 38.38
CA SER A 867 14.14 -3.70 38.30
C SER A 867 15.45 -4.01 37.58
N PHE A 868 15.75 -3.30 36.50
CA PHE A 868 16.95 -3.50 35.69
C PHE A 868 18.21 -3.04 36.41
N ASN A 869 18.14 -1.94 37.17
CA ASN A 869 19.28 -1.40 37.91
C ASN A 869 19.57 -2.19 39.18
N THR A 870 18.53 -2.65 39.88
CA THR A 870 18.67 -3.49 41.09
C THR A 870 18.87 -4.97 40.79
N LYS A 871 18.70 -5.38 39.52
CA LYS A 871 18.72 -6.79 39.07
C LYS A 871 17.69 -7.68 39.78
N THR A 872 16.68 -7.06 40.41
CA THR A 872 15.62 -7.72 41.16
C THR A 872 14.29 -7.29 40.58
N TRP A 873 13.33 -8.21 40.43
CA TRP A 873 12.02 -7.85 39.90
C TRP A 873 11.25 -6.97 40.90
N VAL A 874 10.86 -5.76 40.46
CA VAL A 874 10.07 -4.79 41.22
C VAL A 874 8.70 -4.64 40.54
N PRO A 875 7.58 -4.82 41.27
CA PRO A 875 6.25 -4.63 40.69
C PRO A 875 5.91 -3.15 40.49
N SER A 876 5.08 -2.89 39.49
CA SER A 876 4.43 -1.60 39.26
C SER A 876 3.28 -1.44 40.24
N VAL A 877 3.35 -0.45 41.12
CA VAL A 877 2.33 -0.20 42.16
C VAL A 877 1.83 1.24 42.00
N ASN A 878 0.53 1.39 41.71
CA ASN A 878 -0.15 2.69 41.54
C ASN A 878 0.56 3.70 40.60
N PRO A 879 0.94 3.29 39.37
CA PRO A 879 1.68 4.15 38.44
C PRO A 879 0.92 5.47 38.16
N GLN A 880 1.66 6.58 38.11
CA GLN A 880 1.14 7.93 37.88
C GLN A 880 1.64 8.46 36.54
N THR A 881 0.96 8.12 35.45
CA THR A 881 1.33 8.58 34.11
C THR A 881 0.11 8.58 33.19
N PHE A 882 0.08 9.51 32.23
CA PHE A 882 -0.88 9.48 31.13
C PHE A 882 -0.51 8.45 30.03
N CYS A 883 0.63 7.77 30.16
CA CYS A 883 1.07 6.69 29.27
C CYS A 883 0.35 5.37 29.59
N ASP A 884 -0.94 5.29 29.25
CA ASP A 884 -1.84 4.18 29.60
C ASP A 884 -1.37 2.80 29.10
N GLY A 885 -0.55 2.76 28.05
CA GLY A 885 0.03 1.54 27.49
C GLY A 885 1.20 0.95 28.30
N LEU A 886 1.74 1.68 29.29
CA LEU A 886 2.97 1.34 30.02
C LEU A 886 2.75 1.12 31.53
N LEU A 887 1.51 0.88 31.95
CA LEU A 887 1.13 0.74 33.37
C LEU A 887 1.38 -0.66 33.97
N THR A 888 1.97 -1.59 33.22
CA THR A 888 2.07 -3.01 33.61
C THR A 888 3.49 -3.38 33.97
N SER A 889 3.66 -4.17 35.03
CA SER A 889 4.96 -4.73 35.41
C SER A 889 5.55 -5.66 34.36
N THR A 890 6.87 -5.75 34.31
CA THR A 890 7.56 -6.79 33.52
C THR A 890 7.11 -8.19 33.94
N GLY A 891 7.06 -9.11 32.97
CA GLY A 891 6.61 -10.47 33.15
C GLY A 891 7.71 -11.44 33.57
N LYS A 892 7.32 -12.67 33.90
CA LYS A 892 8.25 -13.73 34.33
C LYS A 892 9.13 -14.22 33.19
N LEU A 893 8.66 -14.13 31.95
CA LEU A 893 9.40 -14.53 30.75
C LEU A 893 10.17 -13.34 30.17
N THR A 894 9.63 -12.13 30.28
CA THR A 894 10.23 -10.93 29.68
C THR A 894 11.40 -10.39 30.51
N PHE A 895 11.30 -10.39 31.85
CA PHE A 895 12.36 -9.84 32.71
C PHE A 895 13.73 -10.54 32.54
N PRO A 896 13.82 -11.89 32.50
CA PRO A 896 15.10 -12.57 32.25
C PRO A 896 15.73 -12.24 30.89
N ILE A 897 14.91 -12.10 29.84
CA ILE A 897 15.40 -11.70 28.50
C ILE A 897 15.95 -10.27 28.57
N ILE A 898 15.23 -9.37 29.24
CA ILE A 898 15.65 -7.98 29.41
C ILE A 898 17.01 -7.90 30.13
N LEU A 899 17.21 -8.65 31.21
CA LEU A 899 18.49 -8.64 31.94
C LEU A 899 19.69 -9.09 31.09
N ASP A 900 19.48 -10.02 30.17
CA ASP A 900 20.54 -10.61 29.35
C ASP A 900 20.80 -9.88 28.03
N HIS A 901 19.80 -9.21 27.45
CA HIS A 901 19.87 -8.65 26.09
C HIS A 901 19.69 -7.13 26.00
N VAL A 902 19.34 -6.43 27.09
CA VAL A 902 19.15 -4.98 27.10
C VAL A 902 20.33 -4.28 27.79
N ASP A 903 20.86 -3.23 27.18
CA ASP A 903 22.03 -2.50 27.70
C ASP A 903 21.64 -1.50 28.80
N ALA A 904 20.48 -0.85 28.69
CA ALA A 904 20.01 0.13 29.65
C ALA A 904 18.50 0.36 29.56
N ILE A 905 17.90 0.83 30.66
CA ILE A 905 16.56 1.43 30.68
C ILE A 905 16.72 2.86 31.17
N PHE A 906 16.01 3.81 30.58
CA PHE A 906 15.98 5.21 31.01
C PHE A 906 14.54 5.71 31.13
N THR A 907 14.36 6.76 31.92
CA THR A 907 13.06 7.37 32.15
C THR A 907 12.95 8.78 31.59
N ALA A 908 11.73 9.20 31.31
CA ALA A 908 11.38 10.59 30.95
C ALA A 908 10.19 11.08 31.78
N THR A 909 10.16 12.37 32.10
CA THR A 909 9.04 12.97 32.85
C THR A 909 7.82 13.18 31.96
N GLU A 910 6.63 13.29 32.55
CA GLU A 910 5.38 13.56 31.82
C GLU A 910 5.50 14.81 30.92
N GLU A 911 6.12 15.88 31.41
CA GLU A 911 6.34 17.11 30.63
C GLU A 911 7.23 16.85 29.39
N GLN A 912 8.32 16.10 29.55
CA GLN A 912 9.21 15.72 28.45
C GLN A 912 8.50 14.85 27.41
N ILE A 913 7.64 13.93 27.87
CA ILE A 913 6.82 13.08 27.01
C ILE A 913 5.81 13.93 26.23
N ALA A 914 5.16 14.91 26.87
CA ALA A 914 4.24 15.82 26.21
C ALA A 914 4.93 16.67 25.13
N TYR A 915 6.14 17.20 25.40
CA TYR A 915 6.92 17.91 24.38
C TYR A 915 7.30 17.00 23.20
N ALA A 916 7.75 15.77 23.47
CA ALA A 916 8.08 14.82 22.42
C ALA A 916 6.85 14.44 21.58
N MET A 917 5.69 14.23 22.22
CA MET A 917 4.43 13.96 21.54
C MET A 917 4.00 15.13 20.64
N LYS A 918 4.02 16.35 21.16
CA LYS A 918 3.74 17.58 20.42
C LYS A 918 4.66 17.72 19.21
N PHE A 919 5.96 17.50 19.39
CA PHE A 919 6.94 17.53 18.31
C PHE A 919 6.60 16.54 17.19
N VAL A 920 6.28 15.29 17.53
CA VAL A 920 5.95 14.25 16.53
C VAL A 920 4.69 14.64 15.73
N TRP A 921 3.66 15.16 16.39
CA TRP A 921 2.44 15.61 15.74
C TRP A 921 2.69 16.83 14.83
N GLU A 922 3.39 17.85 15.33
CA GLU A 922 3.62 19.09 14.60
C GLU A 922 4.64 18.96 13.48
N ARG A 923 5.70 18.17 13.66
CA ARG A 923 6.85 18.13 12.73
C ARG A 923 6.87 16.87 11.88
N MET A 924 6.51 15.72 12.43
CA MET A 924 6.51 14.45 11.69
C MET A 924 5.13 14.10 11.12
N LYS A 925 4.07 14.81 11.52
CA LYS A 925 2.69 14.61 11.06
C LYS A 925 2.15 13.20 11.36
N LEU A 926 2.67 12.60 12.42
CA LEU A 926 2.23 11.30 12.92
C LEU A 926 1.35 11.51 14.13
N VAL A 927 0.16 10.92 14.10
CA VAL A 927 -0.69 10.78 15.28
C VAL A 927 -0.16 9.59 16.09
N ILE A 928 0.35 9.89 17.28
CA ILE A 928 0.92 8.91 18.20
C ILE A 928 0.24 9.03 19.57
N GLU A 929 0.13 7.91 20.29
CA GLU A 929 -0.28 7.90 21.69
C GLU A 929 0.89 8.29 22.62
N PRO A 930 0.65 8.73 23.87
CA PRO A 930 1.71 9.22 24.75
C PRO A 930 2.82 8.20 25.01
N SER A 931 2.46 6.92 25.18
CA SER A 931 3.39 5.80 25.35
C SER A 931 4.45 5.72 24.24
N SER A 932 4.10 6.10 23.01
CA SER A 932 5.00 6.10 21.85
C SER A 932 6.00 7.27 21.86
N ALA A 933 5.74 8.32 22.62
CA ALA A 933 6.61 9.50 22.69
C ALA A 933 7.76 9.32 23.70
N VAL A 934 7.63 8.39 24.65
CA VAL A 934 8.61 8.13 25.72
C VAL A 934 10.03 7.87 25.19
N PRO A 935 10.26 7.03 24.17
CA PRO A 935 11.60 6.82 23.63
C PRO A 935 12.25 8.10 23.08
N LEU A 936 11.49 8.93 22.35
CA LEU A 936 12.00 10.19 21.84
C LEU A 936 12.28 11.18 22.98
N ALA A 937 11.42 11.21 24.00
CA ALA A 937 11.63 12.02 25.19
C ALA A 937 12.93 11.63 25.91
N VAL A 938 13.21 10.33 26.06
CA VAL A 938 14.48 9.84 26.60
C VAL A 938 15.66 10.33 25.76
N VAL A 939 15.61 10.16 24.44
CA VAL A 939 16.70 10.56 23.53
C VAL A 939 17.00 12.06 23.62
N LEU A 940 15.98 12.91 23.72
CA LEU A 940 16.15 14.37 23.74
C LEU A 940 16.51 14.92 25.13
N TYR A 941 15.95 14.35 26.20
CA TYR A 941 15.93 15.01 27.51
C TYR A 941 16.65 14.26 28.64
N SER A 942 16.86 12.94 28.52
CA SER A 942 17.48 12.16 29.60
C SER A 942 18.99 12.39 29.68
N SER A 943 19.48 12.81 30.85
CA SER A 943 20.92 12.98 31.11
C SER A 943 21.67 11.64 31.05
N GLY A 944 21.11 10.59 31.66
CA GLY A 944 21.70 9.25 31.64
C GLY A 944 21.83 8.68 30.24
N PHE A 945 20.85 8.97 29.36
CA PHE A 945 20.95 8.58 27.96
C PHE A 945 22.07 9.33 27.23
N ARG A 946 22.22 10.64 27.44
CA ARG A 946 23.33 11.43 26.85
C ARG A 946 24.70 10.91 27.27
N GLU A 947 24.86 10.55 28.56
CA GLU A 947 26.10 9.94 29.04
C GLU A 947 26.37 8.59 28.38
N ALA A 948 25.32 7.78 28.18
CA ALA A 948 25.44 6.51 27.46
C ALA A 948 25.84 6.70 25.99
N VAL A 949 25.23 7.68 25.31
CA VAL A 949 25.61 8.06 23.94
C VAL A 949 27.08 8.46 23.88
N ALA A 950 27.55 9.34 24.78
CA ALA A 950 28.95 9.74 24.83
C ALA A 950 29.91 8.56 25.01
N ARG A 951 29.53 7.54 25.80
CA ARG A 951 30.32 6.30 25.94
C ARG A 951 30.27 5.43 24.68
N TRP A 952 29.10 5.26 24.08
CA TRP A 952 28.93 4.41 22.88
C TRP A 952 29.52 5.05 21.62
N SER A 953 29.71 6.37 21.60
CA SER A 953 30.26 7.12 20.48
C SER A 953 31.71 7.55 20.68
N ALA A 954 32.37 7.20 21.79
CA ALA A 954 33.71 7.69 22.15
C ALA A 954 34.74 7.49 21.03
N ASP A 955 34.70 6.34 20.35
CA ASP A 955 35.63 5.99 19.27
C ASP A 955 35.01 6.12 17.86
N LYS A 956 33.80 6.68 17.75
CA LYS A 956 33.10 6.81 16.45
C LYS A 956 33.47 8.11 15.75
N GLN A 957 33.79 8.01 14.47
CA GLN A 957 33.99 9.16 13.57
C GLN A 957 32.80 9.45 12.64
N VAL A 958 31.75 8.62 12.72
CA VAL A 958 30.52 8.73 11.92
C VAL A 958 29.33 8.96 12.83
N PRO A 959 28.21 9.54 12.32
CA PRO A 959 27.02 9.78 13.12
C PRO A 959 26.52 8.51 13.83
N LEU A 960 25.99 8.67 15.04
CA LEU A 960 25.34 7.58 15.76
C LEU A 960 23.88 7.46 15.29
N ASN A 961 23.51 6.30 14.75
CA ASN A 961 22.16 6.07 14.25
C ASN A 961 21.30 5.42 15.34
N ILE A 962 20.23 6.12 15.77
CA ILE A 962 19.32 5.66 16.82
C ILE A 962 17.96 5.34 16.21
N GLY A 963 17.54 4.09 16.33
CA GLY A 963 16.23 3.60 15.91
C GLY A 963 15.22 3.70 17.04
N ILE A 964 14.15 4.45 16.82
CA ILE A 964 13.07 4.73 17.77
C ILE A 964 11.81 3.98 17.33
N VAL A 965 11.22 3.19 18.23
CA VAL A 965 9.92 2.54 17.96
C VAL A 965 8.76 3.44 18.39
N ILE A 966 7.94 3.84 17.44
CA ILE A 966 6.64 4.50 17.68
C ILE A 966 5.59 3.40 17.82
N SER A 967 5.30 2.97 19.05
CA SER A 967 4.55 1.74 19.35
C SER A 967 3.07 1.73 18.94
N GLY A 968 2.41 2.89 18.95
CA GLY A 968 0.97 2.99 18.76
C GLY A 968 0.45 4.43 18.61
N GLY A 969 -0.78 4.56 18.12
CA GLY A 969 -1.47 5.83 17.85
C GLY A 969 -2.87 5.93 18.44
N ASN A 970 -3.24 5.03 19.36
CA ASN A 970 -4.61 4.91 19.85
C ASN A 970 -4.85 5.81 21.06
N VAL A 971 -5.11 7.09 20.80
CA VAL A 971 -5.41 8.09 21.83
C VAL A 971 -6.74 8.80 21.51
N ASP A 972 -7.51 9.10 22.56
CA ASP A 972 -8.69 9.95 22.45
C ASP A 972 -8.29 11.38 22.09
N MET A 973 -9.04 12.03 21.18
CA MET A 973 -8.66 13.33 20.64
C MET A 973 -8.62 14.42 21.72
N GLN A 974 -9.59 14.45 22.62
CA GLN A 974 -9.62 15.43 23.70
C GLN A 974 -8.46 15.21 24.66
N THR A 975 -8.20 13.95 25.01
CA THR A 975 -7.07 13.57 25.85
C THR A 975 -5.74 14.01 25.23
N ALA A 976 -5.54 13.76 23.94
CA ALA A 976 -4.33 14.16 23.22
C ALA A 976 -4.14 15.69 23.19
N LEU A 977 -5.21 16.45 22.93
CA LEU A 977 -5.18 17.91 22.95
C LEU A 977 -4.86 18.44 24.34
N ASN A 978 -5.44 17.86 25.40
CA ASN A 978 -5.14 18.24 26.78
C ASN A 978 -3.66 18.04 27.10
N ILE A 979 -3.06 16.91 26.69
CA ILE A 979 -1.63 16.64 26.88
C ILE A 979 -0.78 17.64 26.10
N ILE A 980 -1.07 17.87 24.81
CA ILE A 980 -0.30 18.77 23.95
C ILE A 980 -0.41 20.24 24.40
N ASN A 981 -1.58 20.66 24.90
CA ASN A 981 -1.82 22.01 25.38
C ASN A 981 -1.30 22.25 26.80
N SER A 982 -1.00 21.18 27.56
CA SER A 982 -0.37 21.30 28.89
C SER A 982 1.03 21.92 28.83
N VAL A 983 1.67 21.89 27.66
CA VAL A 983 3.00 22.45 27.43
C VAL A 983 2.96 23.70 26.53
N SER A 984 3.61 24.78 26.98
CA SER A 984 3.53 26.10 26.33
C SER A 984 4.05 26.12 24.88
N GLU A 985 3.54 27.04 24.06
CA GLU A 985 3.92 27.17 22.64
C GLU A 985 5.39 27.51 22.42
N GLY A 986 6.09 28.12 23.38
CA GLY A 986 7.45 28.67 23.19
C GLY A 986 8.60 27.65 23.20
N THR A 987 8.44 26.49 23.83
CA THR A 987 9.58 25.62 24.17
C THR A 987 10.11 24.81 22.98
N CYS A 988 9.27 24.48 21.99
CA CYS A 988 9.72 23.83 20.75
C CYS A 988 10.51 24.77 19.83
N TYR A 989 10.34 26.09 19.97
CA TYR A 989 11.01 27.10 19.11
C TYR A 989 12.33 27.62 19.70
N LEU A 990 12.56 27.44 21.01
CA LEU A 990 13.74 27.94 21.73
C LEU A 990 15.02 27.13 21.52
N LEU A 991 14.98 26.02 20.77
CA LEU A 991 16.16 25.19 20.46
C LEU A 991 16.83 25.57 19.12
N TRP A 992 16.37 26.64 18.47
CA TRP A 992 17.03 27.18 17.28
C TRP A 992 18.04 28.27 17.67
N PRO A 993 19.29 28.23 17.20
CA PRO A 993 20.24 29.33 17.44
C PRO A 993 19.66 30.62 16.89
N SER A 994 19.73 31.72 17.65
CA SER A 994 19.63 33.05 17.04
C SER A 994 20.69 33.18 15.95
N SER A 995 20.47 34.10 15.01
CA SER A 995 21.36 34.43 13.89
C SER A 995 22.82 34.77 14.26
N THR A 996 23.16 34.76 15.55
CA THR A 996 24.46 35.09 16.13
C THR A 996 25.29 33.88 16.57
N GLY A 997 24.81 32.64 16.40
CA GLY A 997 25.62 31.43 16.63
C GLY A 997 25.95 31.11 18.10
N THR A 998 25.37 31.82 19.06
CA THR A 998 25.47 31.51 20.49
C THR A 998 24.25 30.71 20.94
N LEU A 999 24.45 29.46 21.34
CA LEU A 999 23.51 28.75 22.19
C LEU A 999 23.43 29.53 23.50
N GLN A 1000 22.27 30.10 23.83
CA GLN A 1000 22.02 30.37 25.24
C GLN A 1000 22.04 29.02 25.95
N PRO A 1001 22.80 28.87 27.05
CA PRO A 1001 22.65 27.70 27.89
C PRO A 1001 21.16 27.57 28.21
N LEU A 1002 20.62 26.35 28.15
CA LEU A 1002 19.45 26.05 28.97
C LEU A 1002 19.79 26.61 30.35
N ALA A 1003 19.12 27.69 30.74
CA ALA A 1003 19.10 28.07 32.13
C ALA A 1003 18.75 26.77 32.86
N THR A 1004 19.64 26.36 33.77
CA THR A 1004 19.35 25.36 34.80
C THR A 1004 17.89 25.53 35.17
N PRO A 1005 17.04 24.48 35.17
CA PRO A 1005 15.60 24.63 35.33
C PRO A 1005 15.34 25.39 36.63
N ALA A 1006 15.22 26.71 36.51
CA ALA A 1006 14.55 27.54 37.46
C ALA A 1006 13.14 26.96 37.37
N ILE A 1007 12.77 26.25 38.43
CA ILE A 1007 11.44 25.77 38.71
C ILE A 1007 10.50 26.92 38.36
N LEU A 1008 10.01 26.92 37.12
CA LEU A 1008 8.91 27.76 36.71
C LEU A 1008 7.75 26.99 37.30
N ASN A 1009 7.44 27.33 38.55
CA ASN A 1009 6.21 26.90 39.19
C ASN A 1009 5.10 27.02 38.16
N LEU A 1010 4.54 25.87 37.80
CA LEU A 1010 3.33 25.74 37.00
C LEU A 1010 2.33 26.77 37.52
N ARG A 1011 2.17 27.90 36.84
CA ARG A 1011 0.93 28.63 36.94
C ARG A 1011 -0.03 27.86 36.05
N MET A 1012 -0.82 26.97 36.67
CA MET A 1012 -2.08 26.54 36.08
C MET A 1012 -2.78 27.80 35.56
N ASP A 1013 -3.43 27.74 34.39
CA ASP A 1013 -4.23 28.86 33.91
C ASP A 1013 -5.29 29.20 34.98
N GLN A 1014 -5.07 30.32 35.66
CA GLN A 1014 -5.91 30.88 36.71
C GLN A 1014 -6.82 31.98 36.16
N SER A 1015 -6.97 32.08 34.83
CA SER A 1015 -7.92 33.00 34.24
C SER A 1015 -9.35 32.70 34.76
N PRO A 1016 -10.20 33.72 34.93
CA PRO A 1016 -11.55 33.51 35.43
C PRO A 1016 -12.36 32.53 34.59
N VAL A 1017 -12.15 32.52 33.27
CA VAL A 1017 -12.77 31.56 32.34
C VAL A 1017 -12.34 30.14 32.67
N ALA A 1018 -11.03 29.88 32.79
CA ALA A 1018 -10.52 28.54 33.07
C ALA A 1018 -10.99 28.00 34.44
N VAL A 1019 -11.03 28.86 35.46
CA VAL A 1019 -11.50 28.49 36.80
C VAL A 1019 -13.03 28.27 36.82
N ALA A 1020 -13.80 29.12 36.14
CA ALA A 1020 -15.26 28.94 36.01
C ALA A 1020 -15.62 27.69 35.20
N THR A 1021 -14.87 27.35 34.14
CA THR A 1021 -15.05 26.10 33.40
C THR A 1021 -14.85 24.90 34.31
N LYS A 1022 -13.73 24.85 35.05
CA LYS A 1022 -13.46 23.75 36.00
C LYS A 1022 -14.51 23.65 37.11
N TRP A 1023 -14.98 24.80 37.61
CA TRP A 1023 -16.05 24.87 38.60
C TRP A 1023 -17.33 24.20 38.10
N PHE A 1024 -17.77 24.51 36.87
CA PHE A 1024 -18.96 23.92 36.27
C PHE A 1024 -18.77 22.49 35.76
N GLU A 1025 -17.55 22.08 35.39
CA GLU A 1025 -17.21 20.68 35.10
C GLU A 1025 -17.33 19.82 36.36
N ALA A 1026 -16.75 20.26 37.49
CA ALA A 1026 -16.87 19.60 38.77
C ALA A 1026 -18.35 19.53 39.21
N TYR A 1027 -19.08 20.64 39.06
CA TYR A 1027 -20.52 20.65 39.32
C TYR A 1027 -21.27 19.67 38.44
N SER A 1028 -20.96 19.61 37.14
CA SER A 1028 -21.59 18.70 36.18
C SER A 1028 -21.25 17.24 36.39
N ALA A 1029 -20.07 16.94 36.96
CA ALA A 1029 -19.66 15.59 37.34
C ALA A 1029 -20.24 15.12 38.69
N GLY A 1030 -20.84 16.03 39.46
CA GLY A 1030 -21.26 15.73 40.83
C GLY A 1030 -20.08 15.67 41.82
N ASP A 1031 -18.92 16.21 41.44
CA ASP A 1031 -17.70 16.21 42.23
C ASP A 1031 -17.67 17.38 43.21
N PHE A 1032 -18.28 17.17 44.38
CA PHE A 1032 -18.31 18.19 45.43
C PHE A 1032 -16.91 18.54 45.97
N GLU A 1033 -16.00 17.57 46.10
CA GLU A 1033 -14.65 17.83 46.61
C GLU A 1033 -13.83 18.65 45.62
N GLY A 1034 -14.00 18.39 44.32
CA GLY A 1034 -13.47 19.24 43.24
C GLY A 1034 -13.99 20.67 43.34
N MET A 1035 -15.30 20.87 43.52
CA MET A 1035 -15.86 22.22 43.72
C MET A 1035 -15.33 22.89 44.98
N LYS A 1036 -15.30 22.19 46.12
CA LYS A 1036 -14.78 22.70 47.40
C LYS A 1036 -13.32 23.14 47.27
N SER A 1037 -12.49 22.41 46.52
CA SER A 1037 -11.09 22.77 46.29
C SER A 1037 -10.90 24.07 45.48
N LEU A 1038 -11.88 24.39 44.63
CA LEU A 1038 -11.88 25.58 43.77
C LEU A 1038 -12.54 26.79 44.43
N ALA A 1039 -13.21 26.63 45.57
CA ALA A 1039 -13.84 27.73 46.31
C ALA A 1039 -12.82 28.49 47.18
N ALA A 1040 -12.99 29.82 47.25
CA ALA A 1040 -12.33 30.64 48.26
C ALA A 1040 -12.93 30.38 49.65
N ASP A 1041 -12.15 30.61 50.71
CA ASP A 1041 -12.61 30.38 52.08
C ASP A 1041 -13.79 31.30 52.46
N ASP A 1042 -13.86 32.48 51.83
CA ASP A 1042 -14.95 33.45 51.94
C ASP A 1042 -15.94 33.39 50.77
N TYR A 1043 -16.12 32.22 50.14
CA TYR A 1043 -17.03 32.03 49.01
C TYR A 1043 -18.47 32.46 49.33
N THR A 1044 -19.05 33.23 48.41
CA THR A 1044 -20.46 33.67 48.47
C THR A 1044 -21.22 33.28 47.22
N PHE A 1045 -22.49 32.91 47.40
CA PHE A 1045 -23.41 32.56 46.32
C PHE A 1045 -24.70 33.37 46.46
N GLU A 1046 -25.22 33.92 45.38
CA GLU A 1046 -26.49 34.63 45.38
C GLU A 1046 -27.35 34.23 44.19
N ASP A 1047 -28.60 33.88 44.44
CA ASP A 1047 -29.62 33.69 43.40
C ASP A 1047 -31.01 34.13 43.88
N PRO A 1048 -31.99 34.25 42.98
CA PRO A 1048 -33.36 34.57 43.38
C PRO A 1048 -34.03 33.56 44.32
N ALA A 1049 -33.63 32.28 44.33
CA ALA A 1049 -34.33 31.20 45.06
C ALA A 1049 -33.84 30.99 46.50
N PHE A 1050 -32.55 31.19 46.79
CA PHE A 1050 -31.93 31.08 48.09
C PHE A 1050 -31.58 32.46 48.69
N GLY A 1051 -31.49 33.49 47.86
CA GLY A 1051 -30.93 34.78 48.26
C GLY A 1051 -29.41 34.67 48.43
N LYS A 1052 -28.81 35.65 49.10
CA LYS A 1052 -27.37 35.65 49.37
C LYS A 1052 -27.01 34.65 50.47
N LEU A 1053 -26.11 33.72 50.16
CA LEU A 1053 -25.50 32.73 51.03
C LEU A 1053 -24.01 33.01 51.19
N GLU A 1054 -23.47 32.78 52.39
CA GLU A 1054 -22.07 33.02 52.71
C GLU A 1054 -21.47 31.81 53.45
N GLY A 1055 -20.18 31.54 53.21
CA GLY A 1055 -19.40 30.53 53.91
C GLY A 1055 -19.95 29.11 53.73
N GLU A 1056 -20.03 28.35 54.82
CA GLU A 1056 -20.51 26.96 54.81
C GLU A 1056 -21.88 26.81 54.15
N ARG A 1057 -22.78 27.80 54.25
CA ARG A 1057 -24.12 27.69 53.65
C ARG A 1057 -24.06 27.67 52.12
N ALA A 1058 -23.14 28.43 51.51
CA ALA A 1058 -22.98 28.47 50.06
C ALA A 1058 -22.47 27.12 49.50
N LEU A 1059 -21.46 26.53 50.13
CA LEU A 1059 -20.94 25.20 49.74
C LEU A 1059 -21.91 24.06 50.09
N GLY A 1060 -22.63 24.19 51.20
CA GLY A 1060 -23.66 23.24 51.62
C GLY A 1060 -24.77 23.07 50.59
N MET A 1061 -25.10 24.13 49.86
CA MET A 1061 -26.06 24.08 48.75
C MET A 1061 -25.56 23.19 47.61
N TYR A 1062 -24.30 23.34 47.18
CA TYR A 1062 -23.72 22.50 46.14
C TYR A 1062 -23.55 21.04 46.58
N LYS A 1063 -23.20 20.80 47.85
CA LYS A 1063 -23.19 19.44 48.43
C LYS A 1063 -24.59 18.82 48.41
N MET A 1064 -25.63 19.59 48.70
CA MET A 1064 -27.02 19.15 48.62
C MET A 1064 -27.43 18.79 47.19
N PHE A 1065 -27.10 19.63 46.20
CA PHE A 1065 -27.45 19.38 44.80
C PHE A 1065 -26.69 18.21 44.17
N THR A 1066 -25.38 18.10 44.46
CA THR A 1066 -24.56 17.00 43.95
C THR A 1066 -24.95 15.65 44.58
N SER A 1067 -25.25 15.62 45.88
CA SER A 1067 -25.64 14.38 46.60
C SER A 1067 -27.06 13.88 46.31
N THR A 1068 -27.94 14.72 45.77
CA THR A 1068 -29.34 14.36 45.45
C THR A 1068 -29.61 14.20 43.96
N ARG A 1069 -28.57 14.25 43.14
CA ARG A 1069 -28.66 14.30 41.68
C ARG A 1069 -29.33 13.07 41.04
N ASP A 1070 -28.97 11.86 41.49
CA ASP A 1070 -29.56 10.61 40.98
C ASP A 1070 -31.06 10.46 41.32
N LYS A 1071 -31.55 11.23 42.30
CA LYS A 1071 -32.95 11.17 42.76
C LYS A 1071 -33.84 12.23 42.12
N THR A 1072 -33.28 13.25 41.46
CA THR A 1072 -34.01 14.44 41.00
C THR A 1072 -34.12 14.56 39.48
N GLU A 1073 -33.50 13.65 38.71
CA GLU A 1073 -33.43 13.69 37.23
C GLU A 1073 -32.91 15.03 36.69
N ALA A 1074 -32.08 15.73 37.48
CA ALA A 1074 -31.65 17.07 37.14
C ALA A 1074 -30.50 17.07 36.12
N VAL A 1075 -30.66 17.81 35.01
CA VAL A 1075 -29.67 17.99 33.95
C VAL A 1075 -29.25 19.47 33.89
N TRP A 1076 -27.94 19.70 33.82
CA TRP A 1076 -27.35 21.04 33.70
C TRP A 1076 -26.54 21.10 32.42
N ASN A 1077 -26.92 21.96 31.48
CA ASN A 1077 -26.26 22.10 30.18
C ASN A 1077 -25.57 23.46 30.12
N VAL A 1078 -24.24 23.48 30.22
CA VAL A 1078 -23.46 24.71 30.03
C VAL A 1078 -23.38 25.02 28.54
N HIS A 1079 -23.89 26.19 28.14
CA HIS A 1079 -23.91 26.63 26.75
C HIS A 1079 -22.68 27.46 26.40
N ASP A 1080 -22.22 28.30 27.32
CA ASP A 1080 -21.17 29.27 27.06
C ASP A 1080 -20.46 29.70 28.35
N VAL A 1081 -19.13 29.92 28.28
CA VAL A 1081 -18.29 30.45 29.36
C VAL A 1081 -17.37 31.49 28.76
N LYS A 1082 -17.53 32.76 29.14
CA LYS A 1082 -16.76 33.89 28.59
C LYS A 1082 -16.19 34.76 29.69
N ALA A 1083 -15.12 35.49 29.39
CA ALA A 1083 -14.67 36.56 30.27
C ALA A 1083 -15.72 37.69 30.27
N SER A 1084 -15.95 38.32 31.41
CA SER A 1084 -16.79 39.51 31.47
C SER A 1084 -16.09 40.67 30.74
N GLU A 1085 -16.81 41.36 29.86
CA GLU A 1085 -16.29 42.54 29.17
C GLU A 1085 -16.07 43.73 30.12
N SER A 1086 -16.75 43.75 31.27
CA SER A 1086 -16.72 44.84 32.24
C SER A 1086 -15.78 44.60 33.43
N ASP A 1087 -15.42 43.34 33.72
CA ASP A 1087 -14.56 42.98 34.84
C ASP A 1087 -13.64 41.81 34.46
N PRO A 1088 -12.32 42.05 34.28
CA PRO A 1088 -11.38 41.03 33.83
C PRO A 1088 -11.12 39.92 34.86
N GLN A 1089 -11.62 40.06 36.10
CA GLN A 1089 -11.60 39.01 37.12
C GLN A 1089 -12.87 38.15 37.12
N ARG A 1090 -13.86 38.47 36.27
CA ARG A 1090 -15.11 37.73 36.19
C ARG A 1090 -15.24 36.90 34.92
N ALA A 1091 -15.88 35.76 35.08
CA ALA A 1091 -16.43 34.98 33.99
C ALA A 1091 -17.96 35.03 34.01
N VAL A 1092 -18.57 35.05 32.83
CA VAL A 1092 -20.01 34.92 32.63
C VAL A 1092 -20.29 33.54 32.04
N VAL A 1093 -21.16 32.79 32.71
CA VAL A 1093 -21.56 31.43 32.31
C VAL A 1093 -23.04 31.41 32.02
N GLN A 1094 -23.40 30.92 30.83
CA GLN A 1094 -24.79 30.67 30.46
C GLN A 1094 -25.06 29.18 30.49
N PHE A 1095 -26.07 28.76 31.26
CA PHE A 1095 -26.41 27.35 31.38
C PHE A 1095 -27.91 27.14 31.60
N GLU A 1096 -28.38 25.99 31.14
CA GLU A 1096 -29.75 25.53 31.32
C GLU A 1096 -29.84 24.49 32.43
N ALA A 1097 -30.82 24.66 33.31
CA ALA A 1097 -31.13 23.77 34.41
C ALA A 1097 -32.49 23.10 34.17
N ILE A 1098 -32.50 21.79 33.99
CA ILE A 1098 -33.72 21.00 33.81
C ILE A 1098 -33.89 20.13 35.04
N TYR A 1099 -34.97 20.31 35.81
CA TYR A 1099 -35.23 19.52 37.02
C TYR A 1099 -36.72 19.48 37.36
N LYS A 1100 -37.12 18.68 38.36
CA LYS A 1100 -38.50 18.65 38.86
C LYS A 1100 -38.64 19.39 40.20
N PHE A 1101 -39.62 20.29 40.31
CA PHE A 1101 -40.00 20.95 41.55
C PHE A 1101 -41.43 20.53 41.96
N ASN A 1102 -41.59 19.91 43.13
CA ASN A 1102 -42.86 19.28 43.58
C ASN A 1102 -43.53 18.39 42.50
N GLY A 1103 -42.72 17.64 41.74
CA GLY A 1103 -43.19 16.74 40.67
C GLY A 1103 -43.48 17.41 39.32
N ARG A 1104 -43.33 18.74 39.20
CA ARG A 1104 -43.49 19.47 37.93
C ARG A 1104 -42.14 19.73 37.26
N PRO A 1105 -42.00 19.53 35.93
CA PRO A 1105 -40.77 19.84 35.23
C PRO A 1105 -40.56 21.36 35.14
N VAL A 1106 -39.33 21.78 35.40
CA VAL A 1106 -38.86 23.16 35.32
C VAL A 1106 -37.61 23.18 34.44
N THR A 1107 -37.64 24.03 33.43
CA THR A 1107 -36.46 24.38 32.63
C THR A 1107 -36.13 25.84 32.90
N ASN A 1108 -35.01 26.06 33.59
CA ASN A 1108 -34.54 27.38 33.99
C ASN A 1108 -33.30 27.76 33.20
N GLN A 1109 -33.31 28.95 32.61
CA GLN A 1109 -32.19 29.49 31.85
C GLN A 1109 -31.46 30.49 32.76
N ILE A 1110 -30.21 30.18 33.10
CA ILE A 1110 -29.46 30.89 34.14
C ILE A 1110 -28.22 31.54 33.53
N THR A 1111 -28.00 32.81 33.86
CA THR A 1111 -26.74 33.50 33.62
C THR A 1111 -26.03 33.71 34.95
N SER A 1112 -24.87 33.09 35.10
CA SER A 1112 -24.02 33.19 36.27
C SER A 1112 -22.84 34.12 36.02
N SER A 1113 -22.58 35.01 36.98
CA SER A 1113 -21.38 35.86 37.02
C SER A 1113 -20.47 35.37 38.14
N ILE A 1114 -19.28 34.90 37.79
CA ILE A 1114 -18.32 34.29 38.70
C ILE A 1114 -17.10 35.18 38.84
N LEU A 1115 -16.82 35.67 40.05
CA LEU A 1115 -15.59 36.36 40.41
C LEU A 1115 -14.52 35.35 40.82
N VAL A 1116 -13.36 35.45 40.18
CA VAL A 1116 -12.20 34.59 40.47
C VAL A 1116 -11.07 35.43 41.05
N VAL A 1117 -10.62 35.04 42.24
CA VAL A 1117 -9.51 35.67 42.96
C VAL A 1117 -8.51 34.58 43.34
N ASP A 1118 -7.24 34.79 43.02
CA ASP A 1118 -6.14 33.84 43.29
C ASP A 1118 -6.39 32.42 42.77
N GLY A 1119 -7.07 32.32 41.61
CA GLY A 1119 -7.39 31.04 40.97
C GLY A 1119 -8.54 30.27 41.63
N LYS A 1120 -9.27 30.90 42.55
CA LYS A 1120 -10.44 30.32 43.24
C LYS A 1120 -11.69 31.15 42.99
N VAL A 1121 -12.84 30.49 43.00
CA VAL A 1121 -14.15 31.11 42.92
C VAL A 1121 -14.47 31.79 44.25
N LYS A 1122 -14.57 33.12 44.23
CA LYS A 1122 -14.85 33.93 45.41
C LYS A 1122 -16.31 34.33 45.52
N GLU A 1123 -16.95 34.65 44.40
CA GLU A 1123 -18.36 35.07 44.38
C GLU A 1123 -19.03 34.49 43.13
N GLN A 1124 -20.24 33.97 43.30
CA GLN A 1124 -21.10 33.55 42.20
C GLN A 1124 -22.48 34.20 42.34
N VAL A 1125 -22.92 34.90 41.30
CA VAL A 1125 -24.25 35.52 41.24
C VAL A 1125 -25.02 34.97 40.06
N ASP A 1126 -26.08 34.23 40.34
CA ASP A 1126 -26.95 33.60 39.36
C ASP A 1126 -28.19 34.45 39.13
N SER A 1127 -28.52 34.69 37.86
CA SER A 1127 -29.71 35.44 37.46
C SER A 1127 -30.57 34.64 36.51
N PHE A 1128 -31.88 34.64 36.76
CA PHE A 1128 -32.89 33.98 35.93
C PHE A 1128 -34.27 34.65 36.07
N ASP A 1129 -35.18 34.37 35.13
CA ASP A 1129 -36.53 34.94 35.08
C ASP A 1129 -37.43 34.32 36.17
N VAL A 1130 -37.58 35.02 37.28
CA VAL A 1130 -38.34 34.56 38.46
C VAL A 1130 -39.83 34.33 38.14
N PRO A 1131 -40.55 35.23 37.44
CA PRO A 1131 -41.94 34.98 37.06
C PRO A 1131 -42.11 33.71 36.21
N LYS A 1132 -41.27 33.52 35.19
CA LYS A 1132 -41.30 32.34 34.32
C LYS A 1132 -40.94 31.06 35.08
N TRP A 1133 -40.01 31.15 36.02
CA TRP A 1133 -39.67 30.06 36.91
C TRP A 1133 -40.82 29.72 37.88
N ALA A 1134 -41.47 30.74 38.47
CA ALA A 1134 -42.58 30.58 39.40
C ALA A 1134 -43.80 29.95 38.72
N GLU A 1135 -44.11 30.35 37.48
CA GLU A 1135 -45.14 29.73 36.65
C GLU A 1135 -44.89 28.22 36.47
N GLN A 1136 -43.68 27.83 36.10
CA GLN A 1136 -43.33 26.41 35.90
C GLN A 1136 -43.34 25.61 37.20
N SER A 1137 -42.80 26.18 38.29
CA SER A 1137 -42.61 25.48 39.56
C SER A 1137 -43.87 25.43 40.45
N LEU A 1138 -44.75 26.44 40.37
CA LEU A 1138 -45.94 26.58 41.24
C LEU A 1138 -47.29 26.57 40.47
N GLY A 1139 -47.28 26.66 39.13
CA GLY A 1139 -48.46 26.62 38.25
C GLY A 1139 -49.36 27.84 38.41
N LEU A 1140 -50.68 27.64 38.50
CA LEU A 1140 -51.67 28.74 38.53
C LEU A 1140 -51.37 29.82 39.61
N PHE A 1141 -50.84 29.40 40.76
CA PHE A 1141 -50.40 30.32 41.83
C PHE A 1141 -49.14 31.11 41.46
N GLY A 1142 -48.18 30.49 40.77
CA GLY A 1142 -46.99 31.17 40.27
C GLY A 1142 -47.27 32.11 39.11
N TRP A 1143 -48.21 31.75 38.23
CA TRP A 1143 -48.68 32.59 37.14
C TRP A 1143 -49.42 33.85 37.64
N LEU A 1144 -50.29 33.72 38.64
CA LEU A 1144 -51.05 34.85 39.21
C LEU A 1144 -50.20 35.77 40.10
N PHE A 1145 -49.20 35.23 40.80
CA PHE A 1145 -48.50 35.96 41.86
C PHE A 1145 -46.96 36.05 41.70
N GLY A 1146 -46.39 35.55 40.61
CA GLY A 1146 -44.93 35.48 40.38
C GLY A 1146 -44.19 36.82 40.39
N ASN A 1147 -44.90 37.92 40.16
CA ASN A 1147 -44.35 39.29 40.20
C ASN A 1147 -44.41 39.96 41.58
N PHE A 1148 -45.00 39.31 42.60
CA PHE A 1148 -45.12 39.90 43.94
C PHE A 1148 -43.95 39.48 44.83
N SER A 1149 -43.28 40.45 45.45
CA SER A 1149 -42.12 40.24 46.35
C SER A 1149 -42.42 39.30 47.53
N PHE A 1150 -43.67 39.20 47.98
CA PHE A 1150 -44.07 38.26 49.04
C PHE A 1150 -43.86 36.78 48.63
N LEU A 1151 -44.02 36.45 47.34
CA LEU A 1151 -43.87 35.08 46.84
C LEU A 1151 -42.39 34.67 46.86
N GLN A 1152 -41.48 35.57 46.45
CA GLN A 1152 -40.03 35.37 46.49
C GLN A 1152 -39.54 35.16 47.93
N ASN A 1153 -40.01 35.98 48.88
CA ASN A 1153 -39.69 35.82 50.30
C ASN A 1153 -40.14 34.45 50.87
N THR A 1154 -41.28 33.93 50.39
CA THR A 1154 -41.81 32.62 50.81
C THR A 1154 -40.98 31.47 50.22
N VAL A 1155 -40.58 31.57 48.95
CA VAL A 1155 -39.70 30.60 48.28
C VAL A 1155 -38.33 30.55 48.95
N GLN A 1156 -37.72 31.70 49.19
CA GLN A 1156 -36.44 31.80 49.88
C GLN A 1156 -36.48 31.21 51.29
N LYS A 1157 -37.54 31.50 52.06
CA LYS A 1157 -37.70 30.93 53.41
C LYS A 1157 -37.77 29.40 53.38
N LYS A 1158 -38.47 28.82 52.40
CA LYS A 1158 -38.60 27.36 52.24
C LYS A 1158 -37.30 26.71 51.77
N ALA A 1159 -36.61 27.31 50.80
CA ALA A 1159 -35.33 26.83 50.29
C ALA A 1159 -34.25 26.84 51.39
N ASN A 1160 -34.16 27.94 52.15
CA ASN A 1160 -33.23 28.05 53.28
C ASN A 1160 -33.56 27.05 54.41
N THR A 1161 -34.83 26.84 54.75
CA THR A 1161 -35.21 25.83 55.76
C THR A 1161 -34.78 24.42 55.34
N SER A 1162 -34.91 24.08 54.04
CA SER A 1162 -34.46 22.80 53.50
C SER A 1162 -32.94 22.66 53.55
N LEU A 1163 -32.22 23.73 53.21
CA LEU A 1163 -30.76 23.77 53.24
C LEU A 1163 -30.22 23.59 54.67
N ASP A 1164 -30.78 24.31 55.65
CA ASP A 1164 -30.37 24.21 57.05
C ASP A 1164 -30.65 22.78 57.61
N GLY A 1165 -31.77 22.19 57.22
CA GLY A 1165 -32.10 20.79 57.54
C GLY A 1165 -31.17 19.76 56.90
N PHE A 1166 -30.59 20.06 55.74
CA PHE A 1166 -29.59 19.22 55.08
C PHE A 1166 -28.22 19.35 55.74
N ILE A 1167 -27.73 20.58 55.93
CA ILE A 1167 -26.41 20.86 56.50
C ILE A 1167 -26.29 20.29 57.93
N SER A 1168 -27.36 20.38 58.73
CA SER A 1168 -27.36 19.79 60.09
C SER A 1168 -27.20 18.26 60.11
N LYS A 1169 -27.56 17.56 59.03
CA LYS A 1169 -27.41 16.11 58.89
C LYS A 1169 -26.14 15.71 58.14
N HIS A 1170 -25.56 16.62 57.38
CA HIS A 1170 -24.44 16.39 56.48
C HIS A 1170 -23.42 17.55 56.60
N PRO A 1171 -22.65 17.63 57.69
CA PRO A 1171 -21.63 18.66 57.88
C PRO A 1171 -20.58 18.65 56.76
N LEU A 1172 -19.99 19.82 56.49
CA LEU A 1172 -19.22 20.12 55.27
C LEU A 1172 -17.78 19.65 55.25
#